data_AF-A0A949YSY3-F1
#
_entry.id   AF-A0A949YSY3-F1
#
_cell.length_a   1.000
_cell.length_b   1.000
_cell.length_c   1.000
_cell.angle_alpha   90.00
_cell.angle_beta   90.00
_cell.angle_gamma   90.00
#
_symmetry.space_group_name_H-M   'P 1'
#
loop_
_entity.id
_entity.type
_entity.pdbx_description
1 polymer ?
#
loop_
_entity_poly.entity_id
_entity_poly.type
_entity_poly.pdbx_seq_one_letter_code
_entity_poly.pdbx_strand_id
1 'polypeptide(L)'
;MRIRRASAFTIAALALLVSGAAAAEQRFPLFYQGAEALVLGRLALDPSTIRVDNLADAQVAIFQDQLPAPGAALDDLKARVDSGLGLLIVMGPHIDATSMRTLTDDAVEQSGVVDAPMGPRHATASERIAATVAYVGPKSDSLATQVSWNAAVRVYERSRLAVGAGAAVLVATTSSDPVHPGTPILTRLKVGRGTVYVLNVWLSEGNLEAGQYSYRQMLLLGARGMRNYDFQRFFFFNYLLYWITRDAAGITPVPYGNWSGAPVPGVRTTAILCVLIALMFAGLVAGFTAARKYSIRHPDAARHFYRPRPANLTPSSLGAAALPRAGDAQEPRPRNTGWEIIGFHRPLSGFIFNYLLNIALMIPFNFVVSFWLDRTFVNPFLEARGAGGAVAQVLLFLAPLLDLGTSQSTVKYFAEYRVKDPARAMSYVQFFIWFHLGIGLVAFAIISLVGAVLLPQTAAAYLSWLVVIYTFAGFPPFYVTFLAIFRSYQRFDYVQLTTVMFYVAYPAVQMVCAIYGRHWGLIHPAFGEGLGAVMGFAVGAVVGHYLLGLVCAIFYHRSGMKLLTLVLVHFDRDTVRRSLIYGVKATAGAVMPFLSWSMVPIILGRLIPNFLEQNEIWLLTYGLTFAYLETSVSIFATMMPSISEAYSHQMIALTQRYADQGLRWAIMIMGLLGGVYVAFSPVLIGGLLPPQFGRALAVLGLMHLFRLSDFAVRMPDQFFLGAGRTGTYSWLVGIEHVGRIALTYIFVARFGFSGLFYGFTLSAALKAVVAWPLMARMVVPLVFSWWQTFVNPILAGFANYLIVSRVVSWLWRGPGHVANTWMVLMLCLVGSFPVYFFISGLLGWDESEMQEFRDAVDLVPSPFRGLGMLGYRVTLLGTRLSPLHDRFPAQLAEGITEATTLTSLKAELN
;
A
#
# COMPACT_ATOMS: atom_id res chain seq x y z
N MET A 1 -0.61 -28.92 32.00
CA MET A 1 -2.08 -29.07 32.19
C MET A 1 -2.77 -27.87 32.87
N ARG A 2 -2.07 -26.75 33.20
CA ARG A 2 -2.66 -25.55 33.84
C ARG A 2 -3.08 -24.39 32.88
N ILE A 3 -2.96 -24.57 31.57
CA ILE A 3 -3.26 -23.51 30.57
C ILE A 3 -4.75 -23.49 30.13
N ARG A 4 -5.54 -24.55 30.40
CA ARG A 4 -6.93 -24.66 29.90
C ARG A 4 -7.96 -23.73 30.56
N ARG A 5 -7.69 -23.17 31.74
CA ARG A 5 -8.66 -22.32 32.47
C ARG A 5 -8.52 -20.82 32.18
N ALA A 6 -7.33 -20.36 31.77
CA ALA A 6 -7.13 -18.93 31.46
C ALA A 6 -7.78 -18.52 30.13
N SER A 7 -7.72 -19.37 29.09
CA SER A 7 -8.24 -19.06 27.75
C SER A 7 -9.77 -19.01 27.69
N ALA A 8 -10.44 -19.91 28.43
CA ALA A 8 -11.90 -19.96 28.47
C ALA A 8 -12.50 -18.74 29.20
N PHE A 9 -11.79 -18.24 30.22
CA PHE A 9 -12.25 -17.09 31.00
C PHE A 9 -12.18 -15.78 30.20
N THR A 10 -11.15 -15.59 29.38
CA THR A 10 -11.04 -14.40 28.52
C THR A 10 -12.08 -14.39 27.39
N ILE A 11 -12.39 -15.56 26.81
CA ILE A 11 -13.41 -15.69 25.75
C ILE A 11 -14.83 -15.49 26.34
N ALA A 12 -15.09 -16.03 27.53
CA ALA A 12 -16.37 -15.82 28.22
C ALA A 12 -16.57 -14.36 28.67
N ALA A 13 -15.52 -13.69 29.14
CA ALA A 13 -15.58 -12.27 29.50
C ALA A 13 -15.78 -11.35 28.29
N LEU A 14 -15.23 -11.70 27.12
CA LEU A 14 -15.48 -10.99 25.86
C LEU A 14 -16.87 -11.27 25.29
N ALA A 15 -17.42 -12.48 25.48
CA ALA A 15 -18.79 -12.80 25.10
C ALA A 15 -19.85 -12.06 25.95
N LEU A 16 -19.53 -11.74 27.21
CA LEU A 16 -20.38 -10.94 28.09
C LEU A 16 -20.36 -9.43 27.76
N LEU A 17 -19.41 -8.94 26.95
CA LEU A 17 -19.37 -7.55 26.45
C LEU A 17 -20.23 -7.33 25.20
N VAL A 18 -20.86 -8.37 24.65
CA VAL A 18 -21.61 -8.33 23.38
C VAL A 18 -23.09 -7.96 23.57
N SER A 19 -23.55 -7.69 24.80
CA SER A 19 -24.92 -7.25 25.08
C SER A 19 -25.12 -5.74 24.86
N GLY A 20 -24.90 -5.27 23.63
CA GLY A 20 -25.42 -3.99 23.17
C GLY A 20 -26.81 -4.23 22.60
N ALA A 21 -27.86 -4.13 23.43
CA ALA A 21 -29.22 -4.04 22.89
C ALA A 21 -29.25 -2.81 21.96
N ALA A 22 -29.61 -3.01 20.68
CA ALA A 22 -29.92 -1.88 19.82
C ALA A 22 -31.01 -1.08 20.53
N ALA A 23 -30.71 0.18 20.88
CA ALA A 23 -31.71 1.04 21.48
C ALA A 23 -32.89 1.10 20.51
N ALA A 24 -34.10 0.82 20.99
CA ALA A 24 -35.29 1.00 20.17
C ALA A 24 -35.39 2.48 19.81
N GLU A 25 -35.02 2.83 18.57
CA GLU A 25 -35.00 4.21 18.11
C GLU A 25 -36.44 4.74 18.05
N GLN A 26 -36.66 5.95 18.58
CA GLN A 26 -37.97 6.60 18.58
C GLN A 26 -38.42 6.84 17.13
N ARG A 27 -39.68 6.51 16.82
CA ARG A 27 -40.29 6.79 15.52
C ARG A 27 -40.24 8.28 15.20
N PHE A 28 -39.88 8.60 13.97
CA PHE A 28 -39.51 9.94 13.51
C PHE A 28 -40.28 10.29 12.22
N PRO A 29 -41.46 10.95 12.31
CA PRO A 29 -42.25 11.34 11.16
C PRO A 29 -41.62 12.53 10.43
N LEU A 30 -41.36 12.36 9.13
CA LEU A 30 -40.60 13.26 8.30
C LEU A 30 -41.35 13.63 7.02
N PHE A 31 -41.50 14.93 6.77
CA PHE A 31 -41.95 15.44 5.47
C PHE A 31 -40.73 15.72 4.57
N TYR A 32 -40.83 15.35 3.29
CA TYR A 32 -39.75 15.53 2.32
C TYR A 32 -40.28 16.16 1.04
N GLN A 33 -39.62 17.23 0.59
CA GLN A 33 -39.85 17.87 -0.69
C GLN A 33 -38.53 18.12 -1.41
N GLY A 34 -38.39 17.58 -2.61
CA GLY A 34 -37.20 17.73 -3.44
C GLY A 34 -37.38 17.05 -4.79
N ALA A 35 -36.63 17.50 -5.80
CA ALA A 35 -36.71 16.95 -7.15
C ALA A 35 -36.15 15.51 -7.27
N GLU A 36 -35.20 15.17 -6.40
CA GLU A 36 -34.57 13.85 -6.33
C GLU A 36 -34.87 13.18 -5.00
N ALA A 37 -34.72 11.86 -4.92
CA ALA A 37 -35.03 11.09 -3.72
C ALA A 37 -33.78 10.75 -2.87
N LEU A 38 -32.61 11.31 -3.19
CA LEU A 38 -31.33 10.96 -2.56
C LEU A 38 -31.36 11.04 -1.03
N VAL A 39 -31.66 12.23 -0.51
CA VAL A 39 -31.63 12.50 0.93
C VAL A 39 -32.67 11.65 1.65
N LEU A 40 -33.87 11.53 1.07
CA LEU A 40 -34.92 10.64 1.59
C LEU A 40 -34.45 9.18 1.63
N GLY A 41 -33.85 8.67 0.56
CA GLY A 41 -33.33 7.31 0.46
C GLY A 41 -32.23 7.03 1.49
N ARG A 42 -31.40 8.03 1.82
CA ARG A 42 -30.37 7.88 2.87
C ARG A 42 -30.96 7.88 4.27
N LEU A 43 -31.97 8.70 4.53
CA LEU A 43 -32.67 8.73 5.82
C LEU A 43 -33.52 7.48 6.07
N ALA A 44 -34.02 6.85 5.00
CA ALA A 44 -34.76 5.59 5.06
C ALA A 44 -33.87 4.38 5.45
N LEU A 45 -32.55 4.54 5.52
CA LEU A 45 -31.66 3.52 6.11
C LEU A 45 -31.93 3.31 7.59
N ASP A 46 -32.45 4.33 8.27
CA ASP A 46 -32.96 4.22 9.62
C ASP A 46 -34.44 3.78 9.56
N PRO A 47 -34.75 2.55 10.03
CA PRO A 47 -36.11 2.01 9.96
C PRO A 47 -37.12 2.76 10.84
N SER A 48 -36.67 3.64 11.72
CA SER A 48 -37.55 4.47 12.54
C SER A 48 -37.92 5.82 11.88
N THR A 49 -37.32 6.16 10.73
CA THR A 49 -37.77 7.26 9.87
C THR A 49 -39.08 6.87 9.17
N ILE A 50 -40.13 7.67 9.37
CA ILE A 50 -41.45 7.44 8.76
C ILE A 50 -41.76 8.64 7.85
N ARG A 51 -41.83 8.41 6.54
CA ARG A 51 -42.26 9.46 5.61
C ARG A 51 -43.74 9.76 5.83
N VAL A 52 -44.07 11.04 5.92
CA VAL A 52 -45.45 11.54 5.91
C VAL A 52 -45.68 12.42 4.70
N ASP A 53 -46.90 12.41 4.15
CA ASP A 53 -47.24 13.17 2.95
C ASP A 53 -47.68 14.61 3.26
N ASN A 54 -48.12 14.88 4.49
CA ASN A 54 -48.54 16.21 4.92
C ASN A 54 -47.52 16.83 5.88
N LEU A 55 -47.21 18.11 5.67
CA LEU A 55 -46.38 18.91 6.57
C LEU A 55 -46.95 18.97 8.00
N ALA A 56 -48.27 18.89 8.12
CA ALA A 56 -48.99 18.95 9.40
C ALA A 56 -48.67 17.77 10.34
N ASP A 57 -48.33 16.60 9.78
CA ASP A 57 -48.07 15.37 10.51
C ASP A 57 -46.58 15.18 10.82
N ALA A 58 -45.72 16.05 10.29
CA ALA A 58 -44.28 15.94 10.40
C ALA A 58 -43.73 16.57 11.69
N GLN A 59 -42.69 15.96 12.25
CA GLN A 59 -41.84 16.57 13.28
C GLN A 59 -40.67 17.33 12.65
N VAL A 60 -40.21 16.89 11.47
CA VAL A 60 -39.17 17.55 10.69
C VAL A 60 -39.56 17.59 9.23
N ALA A 61 -39.32 18.73 8.60
CA ALA A 61 -39.43 18.89 7.16
C ALA A 61 -38.04 19.00 6.51
N ILE A 62 -37.90 18.42 5.33
CA ILE A 62 -36.70 18.55 4.51
C ILE A 62 -37.07 19.13 3.16
N PHE A 63 -36.35 20.18 2.78
CA PHE A 63 -36.44 20.78 1.46
C PHE A 63 -35.09 20.67 0.76
N GLN A 64 -35.04 19.97 -0.37
CA GLN A 64 -33.85 19.83 -1.21
C GLN A 64 -34.03 20.64 -2.49
N ASP A 65 -33.18 21.65 -2.68
CA ASP A 65 -33.11 22.55 -3.85
C ASP A 65 -34.38 23.38 -4.15
N GLN A 66 -35.50 23.10 -3.50
CA GLN A 66 -36.77 23.77 -3.73
C GLN A 66 -37.36 24.20 -2.39
N LEU A 67 -37.47 25.51 -2.16
CA LEU A 67 -38.29 26.08 -1.09
C LEU A 67 -39.60 26.61 -1.70
N PRO A 68 -40.70 26.66 -0.93
CA PRO A 68 -41.89 27.37 -1.35
C PRO A 68 -41.53 28.83 -1.64
N ALA A 69 -41.96 29.36 -2.79
CA ALA A 69 -41.79 30.76 -3.12
C ALA A 69 -42.50 31.66 -2.08
N PRO A 70 -42.12 32.94 -1.95
CA PRO A 70 -42.74 33.84 -0.99
C PRO A 70 -44.26 33.92 -1.17
N GLY A 71 -45.01 33.68 -0.11
CA GLY A 71 -46.47 33.61 -0.11
C GLY A 71 -46.99 32.59 0.90
N ALA A 72 -48.29 32.26 0.80
CA ALA A 72 -49.01 31.48 1.82
C ALA A 72 -48.36 30.13 2.20
N ALA A 73 -47.76 29.42 1.25
CA ALA A 73 -47.09 28.14 1.52
C ALA A 73 -45.79 28.31 2.32
N LEU A 74 -45.02 29.36 2.05
CA LEU A 74 -43.82 29.69 2.83
C LEU A 74 -44.20 30.21 4.22
N ASP A 75 -45.26 31.02 4.30
CA ASP A 75 -45.79 31.54 5.56
C ASP A 75 -46.29 30.41 6.48
N ASP A 76 -47.00 29.41 5.92
CA ASP A 76 -47.41 28.21 6.66
C ASP A 76 -46.21 27.40 7.15
N LEU A 77 -45.22 27.16 6.28
CA LEU A 77 -43.98 26.50 6.68
C LEU A 77 -43.28 27.26 7.81
N LYS A 78 -43.15 28.58 7.71
CA LYS A 78 -42.54 29.42 8.74
C LYS A 78 -43.31 29.35 10.06
N ALA A 79 -44.63 29.49 10.02
CA ALA A 79 -45.47 29.37 11.21
C ALA A 79 -45.33 28.01 11.90
N ARG A 80 -45.19 26.93 11.11
CA ARG A 80 -44.92 25.58 11.64
C ARG A 80 -43.53 25.50 12.29
N VAL A 81 -42.49 26.04 11.68
CA VAL A 81 -41.15 26.12 12.27
C VAL A 81 -41.17 26.93 13.57
N ASP A 82 -41.84 28.08 13.59
CA ASP A 82 -42.00 28.90 14.79
C ASP A 82 -42.70 28.15 15.92
N SER A 83 -43.65 27.26 15.57
CA SER A 83 -44.36 26.41 16.53
C SER A 83 -43.53 25.25 17.09
N GLY A 84 -42.39 24.90 16.46
CA GLY A 84 -41.47 23.86 16.90
C GLY A 84 -41.12 22.80 15.86
N LEU A 85 -41.60 22.89 14.62
CA LEU A 85 -41.19 22.00 13.53
C LEU A 85 -39.68 22.14 13.27
N GLY A 86 -38.95 21.03 13.26
CA GLY A 86 -37.55 21.02 12.82
C GLY A 86 -37.45 21.14 11.30
N LEU A 87 -36.39 21.77 10.80
CA LEU A 87 -36.22 21.99 9.37
C LEU A 87 -34.79 21.69 8.92
N LEU A 88 -34.65 20.95 7.83
CA LEU A 88 -33.40 20.82 7.09
C LEU A 88 -33.58 21.38 5.68
N ILE A 89 -32.75 22.35 5.33
CA ILE A 89 -32.66 22.90 3.98
C ILE A 89 -31.37 22.40 3.34
N VAL A 90 -31.48 21.58 2.31
CA VAL A 90 -30.34 21.16 1.48
C VAL A 90 -30.32 22.06 0.25
N MET A 91 -29.29 22.91 0.16
CA MET A 91 -29.21 23.89 -0.90
C MET A 91 -28.91 23.25 -2.25
N GLY A 92 -29.38 23.91 -3.30
CA GLY A 92 -29.05 23.57 -4.68
C GLY A 92 -29.06 24.82 -5.56
N PRO A 93 -28.89 24.64 -6.88
CA PRO A 93 -28.84 25.75 -7.84
C PRO A 93 -30.16 26.53 -8.00
N HIS A 94 -31.30 25.98 -7.58
CA HIS A 94 -32.63 26.53 -7.82
C HIS A 94 -33.32 27.07 -6.57
N ILE A 95 -32.60 27.15 -5.46
CA ILE A 95 -33.14 27.65 -4.21
C ILE A 95 -33.38 29.16 -4.27
N ASP A 96 -34.59 29.59 -3.89
CA ASP A 96 -34.96 31.00 -3.88
C ASP A 96 -34.35 31.72 -2.67
N ALA A 97 -33.44 32.66 -2.94
CA ALA A 97 -32.72 33.41 -1.91
C ALA A 97 -33.67 34.23 -1.04
N THR A 98 -34.75 34.79 -1.59
CA THR A 98 -35.75 35.56 -0.84
C THR A 98 -36.49 34.66 0.14
N SER A 99 -36.96 33.48 -0.31
CA SER A 99 -37.62 32.50 0.57
C SER A 99 -36.72 32.05 1.71
N MET A 100 -35.43 31.82 1.45
CA MET A 100 -34.45 31.49 2.49
C MET A 100 -34.30 32.61 3.51
N ARG A 101 -34.21 33.86 3.05
CA ARG A 101 -34.07 35.04 3.91
C ARG A 101 -35.29 35.21 4.82
N THR A 102 -36.49 35.12 4.26
CA THR A 102 -37.76 35.20 4.99
C THR A 102 -37.91 34.06 6.02
N LEU A 103 -37.59 32.83 5.63
CA LEU A 103 -37.72 31.67 6.51
C LEU A 103 -36.74 31.71 7.70
N THR A 104 -35.58 32.32 7.51
CA THR A 104 -34.51 32.39 8.53
C THR A 104 -34.44 33.70 9.29
N ASP A 105 -35.43 34.59 9.17
CA ASP A 105 -35.45 35.92 9.80
C ASP A 105 -34.17 36.73 9.48
N ASP A 106 -33.79 36.73 8.20
CA ASP A 106 -32.58 37.36 7.68
C ASP A 106 -31.26 36.82 8.30
N ALA A 107 -31.28 35.73 9.06
CA ALA A 107 -30.10 35.15 9.68
C ALA A 107 -29.20 34.40 8.67
N VAL A 108 -29.76 33.92 7.56
CA VAL A 108 -29.00 33.28 6.47
C VAL A 108 -29.42 33.87 5.13
N GLU A 109 -28.46 34.42 4.40
CA GLU A 109 -28.66 35.00 3.07
C GLU A 109 -27.70 34.36 2.06
N GLN A 110 -28.22 34.01 0.88
CA GLN A 110 -27.39 33.57 -0.24
C GLN A 110 -26.77 34.78 -0.96
N SER A 111 -25.48 35.00 -0.74
CA SER A 111 -24.70 36.10 -1.32
C SER A 111 -24.05 35.76 -2.68
N GLY A 112 -24.19 34.51 -3.14
CA GLY A 112 -23.78 34.10 -4.48
C GLY A 112 -23.63 32.59 -4.62
N VAL A 113 -22.87 32.16 -5.63
CA VAL A 113 -22.67 30.74 -5.96
C VAL A 113 -21.21 30.45 -6.32
N VAL A 114 -20.80 29.21 -6.07
CA VAL A 114 -19.54 28.64 -6.51
C VAL A 114 -19.92 27.39 -7.31
N ASP A 115 -19.80 27.47 -8.64
CA ASP A 115 -20.23 26.40 -9.52
C ASP A 115 -19.16 26.05 -10.58
N ALA A 116 -19.32 24.86 -11.15
CA ALA A 116 -18.53 24.40 -12.28
C ALA A 116 -19.48 24.11 -13.45
N PRO A 117 -19.17 24.58 -14.67
CA PRO A 117 -20.04 24.37 -15.82
C PRO A 117 -20.21 22.87 -16.10
N MET A 118 -21.45 22.46 -16.37
CA MET A 118 -21.76 21.09 -16.74
C MET A 118 -21.17 20.77 -18.13
N GLY A 119 -20.76 19.51 -18.34
CA GLY A 119 -20.24 19.02 -19.61
C GLY A 119 -18.93 18.24 -19.48
N PRO A 120 -18.21 17.98 -20.59
CA PRO A 120 -17.02 17.11 -20.60
C PRO A 120 -15.85 17.62 -19.73
N ARG A 121 -15.81 18.93 -19.44
CA ARG A 121 -14.77 19.56 -18.61
C ARG A 121 -15.20 19.76 -17.16
N HIS A 122 -16.41 19.33 -16.78
CA HIS A 122 -16.97 19.56 -15.45
C HIS A 122 -16.03 19.07 -14.36
N ALA A 123 -15.59 17.80 -14.39
CA ALA A 123 -14.67 17.25 -13.38
C ALA A 123 -13.37 18.08 -13.19
N THR A 124 -12.78 18.56 -14.28
CA THR A 124 -11.58 19.43 -14.21
C THR A 124 -11.90 20.82 -13.65
N ALA A 125 -13.07 21.37 -13.98
CA ALA A 125 -13.52 22.66 -13.44
C ALA A 125 -13.89 22.54 -11.96
N SER A 126 -14.59 21.49 -11.55
CA SER A 126 -14.93 21.18 -10.16
C SER A 126 -13.68 21.06 -9.30
N GLU A 127 -12.63 20.37 -9.77
CA GLU A 127 -11.36 20.28 -9.04
C GLU A 127 -10.69 21.64 -8.74
N ARG A 128 -10.97 22.69 -9.52
CA ARG A 128 -10.44 24.05 -9.26
C ARG A 128 -11.21 24.79 -8.17
N ILE A 129 -12.45 24.41 -7.90
CA ILE A 129 -13.32 25.02 -6.88
C ILE A 129 -13.45 24.14 -5.62
N ALA A 130 -12.83 22.96 -5.65
CA ALA A 130 -12.86 21.97 -4.58
C ALA A 130 -12.29 22.54 -3.28
N ALA A 131 -13.09 22.52 -2.21
CA ALA A 131 -12.73 23.05 -0.91
C ALA A 131 -12.75 21.96 0.15
N THR A 132 -11.72 21.95 0.99
CA THR A 132 -11.70 21.08 2.17
C THR A 132 -12.55 21.68 3.28
N VAL A 133 -13.31 20.86 3.99
CA VAL A 133 -14.19 21.28 5.08
C VAL A 133 -13.61 20.92 6.44
N ALA A 134 -13.96 21.69 7.46
CA ALA A 134 -13.63 21.41 8.86
C ALA A 134 -14.79 21.82 9.77
N TYR A 135 -14.88 21.14 10.91
CA TYR A 135 -15.80 21.52 11.97
C TYR A 135 -15.27 22.75 12.72
N VAL A 136 -16.09 23.79 12.81
CA VAL A 136 -15.78 25.09 13.44
C VAL A 136 -16.76 25.43 14.58
N GLY A 137 -17.76 24.59 14.81
CA GLY A 137 -18.74 24.77 15.88
C GLY A 137 -18.19 24.50 17.29
N PRO A 138 -19.06 24.51 18.31
CA PRO A 138 -18.67 24.22 19.69
C PRO A 138 -18.10 22.81 19.84
N LYS A 139 -16.99 22.66 20.59
CA LYS A 139 -16.35 21.36 20.86
C LYS A 139 -17.20 20.41 21.71
N SER A 140 -18.16 20.96 22.47
CA SER A 140 -19.11 20.19 23.27
C SER A 140 -20.24 19.57 22.45
N ASP A 141 -20.39 19.96 21.18
CA ASP A 141 -21.40 19.39 20.30
C ASP A 141 -21.06 17.92 19.99
N SER A 142 -22.06 17.04 20.07
CA SER A 142 -21.85 15.62 19.81
C SER A 142 -21.40 15.37 18.36
N LEU A 143 -21.81 16.21 17.41
CA LEU A 143 -21.38 16.11 16.02
C LEU A 143 -19.86 16.27 15.84
N ALA A 144 -19.21 17.06 16.71
CA ALA A 144 -17.76 17.28 16.67
C ALA A 144 -16.98 16.01 17.02
N THR A 145 -17.55 15.14 17.86
CA THR A 145 -16.88 13.95 18.41
C THR A 145 -17.29 12.66 17.69
N GLN A 146 -18.51 12.61 17.15
CA GLN A 146 -19.04 11.44 16.45
C GLN A 146 -18.60 11.36 14.99
N VAL A 147 -18.30 12.50 14.35
CA VAL A 147 -17.85 12.55 12.95
C VAL A 147 -16.36 12.85 12.89
N SER A 148 -15.62 12.03 12.15
CA SER A 148 -14.21 12.32 11.85
C SER A 148 -14.10 13.35 10.74
N TRP A 149 -14.13 14.63 11.10
CA TRP A 149 -14.05 15.73 10.12
C TRP A 149 -12.73 15.80 9.37
N ASN A 150 -11.64 15.25 9.92
CA ASN A 150 -10.38 15.13 9.17
C ASN A 150 -10.47 14.09 8.05
N ALA A 151 -11.37 13.10 8.17
CA ALA A 151 -11.68 12.14 7.10
C ALA A 151 -12.68 12.70 6.08
N ALA A 152 -13.19 13.93 6.28
CA ALA A 152 -14.13 14.53 5.35
C ALA A 152 -13.47 14.76 3.98
N VAL A 153 -14.25 14.44 2.96
CA VAL A 153 -13.92 14.71 1.56
C VAL A 153 -14.11 16.18 1.24
N ARG A 154 -13.58 16.60 0.09
CA ARG A 154 -13.81 17.95 -0.42
C ARG A 154 -15.25 18.16 -0.89
N VAL A 155 -15.70 19.40 -0.80
CA VAL A 155 -16.95 19.89 -1.39
C VAL A 155 -16.64 20.77 -2.60
N TYR A 156 -17.52 20.75 -3.58
CA TYR A 156 -17.35 21.34 -4.90
C TYR A 156 -18.38 22.46 -5.06
N GLU A 157 -19.48 22.19 -5.76
CA GLU A 157 -20.51 23.18 -6.05
C GLU A 157 -21.33 23.52 -4.79
N ARG A 158 -21.46 24.80 -4.50
CA ARG A 158 -22.08 25.32 -3.27
C ARG A 158 -22.54 26.75 -3.44
N SER A 159 -23.45 27.20 -2.58
CA SER A 159 -23.81 28.62 -2.51
C SER A 159 -22.81 29.37 -1.62
N ARG A 160 -22.76 30.70 -1.73
CA ARG A 160 -22.08 31.55 -0.74
C ARG A 160 -23.12 32.04 0.24
N LEU A 161 -22.85 31.88 1.53
CA LEU A 161 -23.77 32.26 2.59
C LEU A 161 -23.20 33.39 3.43
N ALA A 162 -24.01 34.44 3.62
CA ALA A 162 -23.83 35.39 4.70
C ALA A 162 -24.66 34.89 5.90
N VAL A 163 -24.01 34.80 7.07
CA VAL A 163 -24.60 34.23 8.28
C VAL A 163 -24.56 35.29 9.38
N GLY A 164 -25.74 35.69 9.87
CA GLY A 164 -25.93 36.71 10.89
C GLY A 164 -25.77 36.18 12.33
N ALA A 165 -25.92 37.07 13.31
CA ALA A 165 -25.65 36.79 14.73
C ALA A 165 -26.56 35.71 15.37
N GLY A 166 -27.69 35.36 14.75
CA GLY A 166 -28.63 34.33 15.22
C GLY A 166 -28.32 32.90 14.77
N ALA A 167 -27.27 32.71 13.96
CA ALA A 167 -26.96 31.44 13.33
C ALA A 167 -25.52 30.98 13.66
N ALA A 168 -25.38 29.72 14.05
CA ALA A 168 -24.11 29.09 14.38
C ALA A 168 -23.59 28.26 13.20
N VAL A 169 -22.42 28.62 12.69
CA VAL A 169 -21.71 27.81 11.69
C VAL A 169 -21.05 26.62 12.38
N LEU A 170 -21.45 25.40 12.01
CA LEU A 170 -20.90 24.17 12.56
C LEU A 170 -19.76 23.63 11.70
N VAL A 171 -19.89 23.73 10.38
CA VAL A 171 -18.89 23.27 9.41
C VAL A 171 -18.65 24.38 8.40
N ALA A 172 -17.39 24.65 8.10
CA ALA A 172 -16.99 25.66 7.11
C ALA A 172 -15.86 25.14 6.22
N THR A 173 -15.66 25.79 5.07
CA THR A 173 -14.46 25.54 4.27
C THR A 173 -13.23 26.08 4.98
N THR A 174 -12.13 25.35 4.86
CA THR A 174 -10.84 25.72 5.47
C THR A 174 -10.17 26.89 4.74
N SER A 175 -9.06 27.38 5.27
CA SER A 175 -8.19 28.37 4.59
C SER A 175 -7.61 27.88 3.26
N SER A 176 -7.71 26.58 2.96
CA SER A 176 -7.27 25.99 1.69
C SER A 176 -8.32 26.07 0.57
N ASP A 177 -9.50 26.64 0.85
CA ASP A 177 -10.52 26.89 -0.17
C ASP A 177 -9.98 27.87 -1.24
N PRO A 178 -9.92 27.46 -2.52
CA PRO A 178 -9.36 28.29 -3.57
C PRO A 178 -10.27 29.45 -4.00
N VAL A 179 -11.56 29.44 -3.61
CA VAL A 179 -12.55 30.43 -4.05
C VAL A 179 -12.93 31.38 -2.92
N HIS A 180 -13.35 30.84 -1.78
CA HIS A 180 -13.83 31.67 -0.67
C HIS A 180 -13.64 30.99 0.69
N PRO A 181 -12.46 31.11 1.31
CA PRO A 181 -12.17 30.57 2.64
C PRO A 181 -13.24 30.90 3.69
N GLY A 182 -13.54 29.94 4.55
CA GLY A 182 -14.51 30.11 5.64
C GLY A 182 -15.97 30.08 5.18
N THR A 183 -16.27 29.64 3.96
CA THR A 183 -17.66 29.49 3.48
C THR A 183 -18.42 28.54 4.39
N PRO A 184 -19.57 28.94 4.98
CA PRO A 184 -20.40 28.05 5.78
C PRO A 184 -20.93 26.88 4.96
N ILE A 185 -20.73 25.65 5.45
CA ILE A 185 -21.20 24.40 4.82
C ILE A 185 -22.39 23.82 5.59
N LEU A 186 -22.35 23.87 6.92
CA LEU A 186 -23.46 23.47 7.77
C LEU A 186 -23.70 24.57 8.81
N THR A 187 -24.90 25.14 8.77
CA THR A 187 -25.33 26.18 9.71
C THR A 187 -26.51 25.69 10.51
N ARG A 188 -26.53 25.97 11.82
CA ARG A 188 -27.63 25.71 12.75
C ARG A 188 -28.17 27.02 13.28
N LEU A 189 -29.48 27.20 13.28
CA LEU A 189 -30.13 28.37 13.86
C LEU A 189 -31.47 28.00 14.51
N LYS A 190 -31.98 28.93 15.32
CA LYS A 190 -33.31 28.84 15.93
C LYS A 190 -34.23 29.86 15.26
N VAL A 191 -35.40 29.39 14.82
CA VAL A 191 -36.48 30.21 14.27
C VAL A 191 -37.72 29.87 15.09
N GLY A 192 -38.19 30.84 15.89
CA GLY A 192 -39.15 30.59 16.97
C GLY A 192 -38.71 29.44 17.89
N ARG A 193 -39.50 28.36 17.96
CA ARG A 193 -39.17 27.15 18.74
C ARG A 193 -38.40 26.09 17.92
N GLY A 194 -38.52 26.14 16.59
CA GLY A 194 -37.92 25.17 15.68
C GLY A 194 -36.40 25.31 15.58
N THR A 195 -35.73 24.19 15.31
CA THR A 195 -34.31 24.17 14.93
C THR A 195 -34.22 24.05 13.42
N VAL A 196 -33.50 24.97 12.78
CA VAL A 196 -33.25 24.95 11.34
C VAL A 196 -31.79 24.61 11.08
N TYR A 197 -31.56 23.70 10.13
CA TYR A 197 -30.26 23.39 9.57
C TYR A 197 -30.22 23.79 8.10
N VAL A 198 -29.12 24.41 7.68
CA VAL A 198 -28.84 24.72 6.28
C VAL A 198 -27.58 23.98 5.87
N LEU A 199 -27.71 23.01 4.96
CA LEU A 199 -26.62 22.28 4.33
C LEU A 199 -26.33 22.89 2.96
N ASN A 200 -25.22 23.62 2.89
CA ASN A 200 -24.82 24.40 1.72
C ASN A 200 -23.95 23.58 0.76
N VAL A 201 -24.48 22.45 0.29
CA VAL A 201 -23.81 21.56 -0.66
C VAL A 201 -24.81 21.13 -1.71
N TRP A 202 -24.52 21.40 -2.98
CA TRP A 202 -25.43 21.05 -4.07
C TRP A 202 -25.36 19.54 -4.35
N LEU A 203 -26.45 18.83 -4.06
CA LEU A 203 -26.52 17.39 -4.25
C LEU A 203 -27.32 17.05 -5.51
N SER A 204 -26.79 16.12 -6.31
CA SER A 204 -27.54 15.49 -7.41
C SER A 204 -27.10 14.04 -7.64
N GLU A 205 -28.06 13.14 -7.87
CA GLU A 205 -27.89 11.71 -8.13
C GLU A 205 -27.39 11.40 -9.55
N GLY A 206 -27.65 12.29 -10.52
CA GLY A 206 -27.27 12.09 -11.91
C GLY A 206 -27.65 10.70 -12.43
N ASN A 207 -26.64 9.93 -12.87
CA ASN A 207 -26.80 8.59 -13.46
C ASN A 207 -26.62 7.43 -12.46
N LEU A 208 -26.76 7.66 -11.15
CA LEU A 208 -26.49 6.65 -10.11
C LEU A 208 -27.33 5.38 -10.33
N GLU A 209 -28.62 5.55 -10.65
CA GLU A 209 -29.57 4.45 -10.85
C GLU A 209 -29.14 3.52 -12.00
N ALA A 210 -28.68 4.08 -13.11
CA ALA A 210 -28.14 3.31 -14.24
C ALA A 210 -26.94 2.44 -13.82
N GLY A 211 -26.08 2.97 -12.94
CA GLY A 211 -24.95 2.23 -12.38
C GLY A 211 -25.36 1.00 -11.56
N GLN A 212 -26.53 1.02 -10.93
CA GLN A 212 -27.04 -0.10 -10.10
C GLN A 212 -27.46 -1.30 -10.97
N TYR A 213 -28.00 -1.08 -12.17
CA TYR A 213 -28.48 -2.16 -13.03
C TYR A 213 -27.41 -2.80 -13.91
N SER A 214 -26.25 -2.15 -14.10
CA SER A 214 -25.22 -2.65 -15.02
C SER A 214 -23.79 -2.33 -14.60
N TYR A 215 -22.96 -3.37 -14.44
CA TYR A 215 -21.51 -3.25 -14.26
C TYR A 215 -20.85 -2.39 -15.35
N ARG A 216 -21.29 -2.56 -16.61
CA ARG A 216 -20.75 -1.79 -17.73
C ARG A 216 -21.07 -0.31 -17.58
N GLN A 217 -22.29 0.02 -17.19
CA GLN A 217 -22.69 1.42 -16.98
C GLN A 217 -21.96 2.03 -15.78
N MET A 218 -21.84 1.30 -14.67
CA MET A 218 -21.03 1.70 -13.51
C MET A 218 -19.59 2.03 -13.89
N LEU A 219 -18.93 1.15 -14.66
CA LEU A 219 -17.53 1.32 -15.03
C LEU A 219 -17.30 2.42 -16.08
N LEU A 220 -18.22 2.59 -17.04
CA LEU A 220 -18.02 3.48 -18.19
C LEU A 220 -18.66 4.87 -18.05
N LEU A 221 -19.80 4.98 -17.37
CA LEU A 221 -20.47 6.27 -17.23
C LEU A 221 -19.84 7.13 -16.13
N GLY A 222 -19.30 6.51 -15.08
CA GLY A 222 -18.78 7.24 -13.92
C GLY A 222 -19.85 8.13 -13.28
N ALA A 223 -19.43 9.27 -12.72
CA ALA A 223 -20.29 10.23 -12.02
C ALA A 223 -20.90 11.30 -12.95
N ARG A 224 -21.51 10.91 -14.08
CA ARG A 224 -22.08 11.87 -15.04
C ARG A 224 -23.35 12.52 -14.50
N GLY A 225 -23.36 13.85 -14.44
CA GLY A 225 -24.52 14.62 -13.98
C GLY A 225 -24.66 14.69 -12.46
N MET A 226 -23.81 13.98 -11.71
CA MET A 226 -23.80 14.03 -10.25
C MET A 226 -23.13 15.32 -9.76
N ARG A 227 -23.63 15.88 -8.65
CA ARG A 227 -23.00 17.03 -7.97
C ARG A 227 -22.57 16.66 -6.57
N ASN A 228 -21.38 17.13 -6.17
CA ASN A 228 -20.75 16.75 -4.89
C ASN A 228 -20.75 15.25 -4.61
N TYR A 229 -20.50 14.43 -5.64
CA TYR A 229 -20.61 12.98 -5.50
C TYR A 229 -19.65 12.41 -4.44
N ASP A 230 -18.47 13.00 -4.29
CA ASP A 230 -17.52 12.60 -3.25
C ASP A 230 -18.11 12.83 -1.85
N PHE A 231 -18.79 13.96 -1.63
CA PHE A 231 -19.47 14.26 -0.38
C PHE A 231 -20.60 13.26 -0.08
N GLN A 232 -21.34 12.84 -1.11
CA GLN A 232 -22.36 11.78 -0.96
C GLN A 232 -21.75 10.41 -0.57
N ARG A 233 -20.47 10.19 -0.90
CA ARG A 233 -19.70 8.97 -0.57
C ARG A 233 -18.86 9.10 0.69
N PHE A 234 -18.89 10.26 1.35
CA PHE A 234 -18.25 10.44 2.64
C PHE A 234 -18.80 9.42 3.64
N PHE A 235 -17.93 8.75 4.39
CA PHE A 235 -18.30 7.65 5.29
C PHE A 235 -19.33 8.01 6.37
N PHE A 236 -19.46 9.30 6.69
CA PHE A 236 -20.42 9.82 7.64
C PHE A 236 -21.58 10.57 6.97
N PHE A 237 -21.70 10.60 5.64
CA PHE A 237 -22.75 11.35 4.95
C PHE A 237 -24.16 10.94 5.40
N ASN A 238 -24.47 9.64 5.34
CA ASN A 238 -25.78 9.14 5.76
C ASN A 238 -26.04 9.44 7.26
N TYR A 239 -25.02 9.28 8.11
CA TYR A 239 -25.12 9.58 9.54
C TYR A 239 -25.26 11.08 9.82
N LEU A 240 -24.62 11.94 9.03
CA LEU A 240 -24.75 13.39 9.14
C LEU A 240 -26.20 13.81 8.89
N LEU A 241 -26.83 13.27 7.84
CA LEU A 241 -28.25 13.50 7.56
C LEU A 241 -29.13 12.98 8.69
N TYR A 242 -28.89 11.76 9.19
CA TYR A 242 -29.58 11.23 10.36
C TYR A 242 -29.44 12.15 11.58
N TRP A 243 -28.21 12.57 11.90
CA TRP A 243 -27.90 13.35 13.09
C TRP A 243 -28.58 14.72 13.05
N ILE A 244 -28.44 15.47 11.94
CA ILE A 244 -29.02 16.82 11.83
C ILE A 244 -30.54 16.80 11.81
N THR A 245 -31.16 15.78 11.22
CA THR A 245 -32.63 15.67 11.17
C THR A 245 -33.19 15.28 12.54
N ARG A 246 -32.53 14.39 13.28
CA ARG A 246 -32.89 14.05 14.66
C ARG A 246 -32.76 15.23 15.61
N ASP A 247 -31.62 15.93 15.57
CA ASP A 247 -31.40 17.12 16.39
C ASP A 247 -32.41 18.23 16.05
N ALA A 248 -32.76 18.37 14.77
CA ALA A 248 -33.78 19.33 14.35
C ALA A 248 -35.16 19.07 15.00
N ALA A 249 -35.52 17.79 15.18
CA ALA A 249 -36.73 17.38 15.91
C ALA A 249 -36.63 17.49 17.44
N GLY A 250 -35.45 17.83 17.98
CA GLY A 250 -35.19 17.76 19.41
C GLY A 250 -35.05 16.31 19.94
N ILE A 251 -34.79 15.34 19.07
CA ILE A 251 -34.50 13.95 19.45
C ILE A 251 -32.98 13.80 19.54
N THR A 252 -32.49 13.28 20.67
CA THR A 252 -31.05 13.04 20.85
C THR A 252 -30.57 11.94 19.89
N PRO A 253 -29.60 12.23 18.99
CA PRO A 253 -29.09 11.24 18.06
C PRO A 253 -28.29 10.13 18.76
N VAL A 254 -28.38 8.91 18.26
CA VAL A 254 -27.56 7.78 18.72
C VAL A 254 -26.14 7.91 18.18
N PRO A 255 -25.08 7.52 18.93
CA PRO A 255 -23.70 7.50 18.42
C PRO A 255 -23.53 6.69 17.13
N TYR A 256 -22.58 7.08 16.27
CA TYR A 256 -22.39 6.48 14.94
C TYR A 256 -22.30 4.95 14.96
N GLY A 257 -21.46 4.36 15.82
CA GLY A 257 -21.27 2.91 15.88
C GLY A 257 -22.50 2.11 16.35
N ASN A 258 -23.49 2.80 16.95
CA ASN A 258 -24.70 2.18 17.48
C ASN A 258 -25.94 2.49 16.61
N TRP A 259 -25.80 3.39 15.63
CA TRP A 259 -26.87 3.72 14.68
C TRP A 259 -27.14 2.52 13.76
N SER A 260 -28.43 2.19 13.58
CA SER A 260 -28.88 1.04 12.79
C SER A 260 -28.38 1.04 11.34
N GLY A 261 -28.23 2.21 10.73
CA GLY A 261 -27.71 2.38 9.37
C GLY A 261 -26.18 2.40 9.24
N ALA A 262 -25.44 2.27 10.35
CA ALA A 262 -23.99 2.38 10.34
C ALA A 262 -23.33 1.14 9.69
N PRO A 263 -22.36 1.32 8.77
CA PRO A 263 -21.64 0.22 8.14
C PRO A 263 -20.53 -0.31 9.07
N VAL A 264 -20.90 -0.81 10.25
CA VAL A 264 -19.99 -1.39 11.25
C VAL A 264 -20.43 -2.80 11.65
N PRO A 265 -19.53 -3.64 12.20
CA PRO A 265 -19.92 -4.94 12.71
C PRO A 265 -20.94 -4.81 13.86
N GLY A 266 -22.15 -5.31 13.64
CA GLY A 266 -23.17 -5.42 14.68
C GLY A 266 -22.98 -6.65 15.58
N VAL A 267 -23.81 -6.74 16.62
CA VAL A 267 -23.79 -7.82 17.63
C VAL A 267 -23.77 -9.21 17.00
N ARG A 268 -24.66 -9.46 16.04
CA ARG A 268 -24.78 -10.76 15.36
C ARG A 268 -23.50 -11.12 14.59
N THR A 269 -22.95 -10.18 13.84
CA THR A 269 -21.73 -10.40 13.05
C THR A 269 -20.50 -10.59 13.93
N THR A 270 -20.41 -9.86 15.04
CA THR A 270 -19.34 -10.03 16.03
C THR A 270 -19.42 -11.41 16.70
N ALA A 271 -20.63 -11.89 17.03
CA ALA A 271 -20.81 -13.24 17.56
C ALA A 271 -20.37 -14.32 16.56
N ILE A 272 -20.72 -14.17 15.28
CA ILE A 272 -20.25 -15.07 14.20
C ILE A 272 -18.73 -15.06 14.11
N LEU A 273 -18.10 -13.89 14.14
CA LEU A 273 -16.64 -13.73 14.12
C LEU A 273 -15.98 -14.44 15.32
N CYS A 274 -16.53 -14.29 16.53
CA CYS A 274 -16.05 -14.99 17.73
C CYS A 274 -16.12 -16.52 17.57
N VAL A 275 -17.23 -17.04 17.03
CA VAL A 275 -17.38 -18.48 16.77
C VAL A 275 -16.35 -18.97 15.75
N LEU A 276 -16.15 -18.23 14.65
CA LEU A 276 -15.14 -18.56 13.64
C LEU A 276 -13.73 -18.58 14.25
N ILE A 277 -13.37 -17.56 15.04
CA ILE A 277 -12.08 -17.52 15.76
C ILE A 277 -11.93 -18.76 16.66
N ALA A 278 -12.96 -19.09 17.45
CA ALA A 278 -12.92 -20.25 18.34
C ALA A 278 -12.74 -21.57 17.58
N LEU A 279 -13.43 -21.74 16.45
CA LEU A 279 -13.28 -22.90 15.57
C LEU A 279 -11.88 -22.98 14.96
N MET A 280 -11.30 -21.86 14.53
CA MET A 280 -9.93 -21.81 14.02
C MET A 280 -8.90 -22.20 15.09
N PHE A 281 -9.07 -21.74 16.34
CA PHE A 281 -8.22 -22.15 17.46
C PHE A 281 -8.36 -23.64 17.77
N ALA A 282 -9.59 -24.15 17.81
CA ALA A 282 -9.84 -25.58 18.01
C ALA A 282 -9.19 -26.41 16.89
N GLY A 283 -9.33 -25.97 15.63
CA GLY A 283 -8.71 -26.60 14.46
C GLY A 283 -7.18 -26.59 14.53
N LEU A 284 -6.57 -25.47 14.93
CA LEU A 284 -5.12 -25.37 15.10
C LEU A 284 -4.61 -26.33 16.18
N VAL A 285 -5.25 -26.36 17.35
CA VAL A 285 -4.88 -27.24 18.47
C VAL A 285 -5.05 -28.71 18.09
N ALA A 286 -6.17 -29.06 17.44
CA ALA A 286 -6.43 -30.42 16.95
C ALA A 286 -5.39 -30.82 15.90
N GLY A 287 -5.13 -29.97 14.92
CA GLY A 287 -4.12 -30.18 13.87
C GLY A 287 -2.72 -30.35 14.44
N PHE A 288 -2.28 -29.48 15.34
CA PHE A 288 -0.98 -29.58 16.00
C PHE A 288 -0.86 -30.88 16.81
N THR A 289 -1.90 -31.24 17.56
CA THR A 289 -1.91 -32.46 18.37
C THR A 289 -1.86 -33.71 17.49
N ALA A 290 -2.62 -33.75 16.40
CA ALA A 290 -2.61 -34.85 15.45
C ALA A 290 -1.24 -34.97 14.76
N ALA A 291 -0.70 -33.86 14.26
CA ALA A 291 0.61 -33.83 13.61
C ALA A 291 1.75 -34.21 14.57
N ARG A 292 1.71 -33.77 15.83
CA ARG A 292 2.69 -34.15 16.85
C ARG A 292 2.59 -35.64 17.21
N LYS A 293 1.37 -36.17 17.40
CA LYS A 293 1.17 -37.62 17.63
C LYS A 293 1.68 -38.45 16.45
N TYR A 294 1.42 -38.02 15.22
CA TYR A 294 1.93 -38.69 14.02
C TYR A 294 3.46 -38.65 13.96
N SER A 295 4.07 -37.48 14.19
CA SER A 295 5.52 -37.27 14.15
C SER A 295 6.26 -38.11 15.19
N ILE A 296 5.69 -38.28 16.39
CA ILE A 296 6.25 -39.16 17.43
C ILE A 296 6.18 -40.64 17.01
N ARG A 297 5.11 -41.04 16.30
CA ARG A 297 4.94 -42.42 15.80
C ARG A 297 5.81 -42.73 14.57
N HIS A 298 6.15 -41.73 13.77
CA HIS A 298 6.88 -41.88 12.49
C HIS A 298 8.11 -40.95 12.45
N PRO A 299 9.12 -41.19 13.31
CA PRO A 299 10.33 -40.35 13.34
C PRO A 299 11.14 -40.44 12.04
N ASP A 300 10.97 -41.51 11.27
CA ASP A 300 11.54 -41.75 9.94
C ASP A 300 10.96 -40.80 8.87
N ALA A 301 9.73 -40.33 9.04
CA ALA A 301 9.08 -39.43 8.09
C ALA A 301 9.83 -38.10 7.87
N ALA A 302 10.58 -37.64 8.88
CA ALA A 302 11.46 -36.47 8.78
C ALA A 302 12.65 -36.69 7.83
N ARG A 303 13.08 -37.94 7.64
CA ARG A 303 14.21 -38.32 6.76
C ARG A 303 13.77 -38.52 5.30
N HIS A 304 12.49 -38.77 5.05
CA HIS A 304 11.93 -39.06 3.73
C HIS A 304 11.14 -37.89 3.11
N PHE A 305 11.72 -36.68 3.16
CA PHE A 305 11.08 -35.47 2.63
C PHE A 305 11.14 -35.33 1.10
N TYR A 306 12.09 -36.01 0.44
CA TYR A 306 12.09 -36.19 -1.00
C TYR A 306 11.13 -37.32 -1.43
N ARG A 307 10.60 -37.21 -2.65
CA ARG A 307 9.78 -38.26 -3.27
C ARG A 307 10.64 -39.38 -3.87
N PRO A 308 10.19 -40.64 -3.80
CA PRO A 308 10.77 -41.72 -4.61
C PRO A 308 10.68 -41.39 -6.10
N ARG A 309 11.78 -41.55 -6.83
CA ARG A 309 11.92 -41.11 -8.23
C ARG A 309 11.60 -42.29 -9.19
N PRO A 310 10.82 -42.09 -10.26
CA PRO A 310 10.83 -43.04 -11.38
C PRO A 310 12.16 -42.95 -12.13
N ALA A 311 12.72 -44.09 -12.54
CA ALA A 311 14.11 -44.25 -12.99
C ALA A 311 14.51 -43.44 -14.25
N ASN A 312 13.55 -42.86 -14.99
CA ASN A 312 13.78 -42.41 -16.36
C ASN A 312 13.74 -40.88 -16.58
N LEU A 313 13.79 -40.06 -15.53
CA LEU A 313 13.78 -38.59 -15.66
C LEU A 313 15.17 -37.99 -15.42
N THR A 314 15.87 -37.69 -16.52
CA THR A 314 17.08 -36.85 -16.53
C THR A 314 16.78 -35.51 -15.83
N PRO A 315 17.61 -35.09 -14.86
CA PRO A 315 17.38 -33.84 -14.14
C PRO A 315 17.50 -32.64 -15.08
N SER A 316 16.48 -31.78 -15.10
CA SER A 316 16.57 -30.45 -15.71
C SER A 316 17.07 -29.37 -14.75
N SER A 317 17.45 -29.72 -13.51
CA SER A 317 17.87 -28.74 -12.49
C SER A 317 19.16 -29.14 -11.78
N LEU A 318 20.17 -28.26 -11.87
CA LEU A 318 21.54 -28.33 -11.34
C LEU A 318 21.67 -28.27 -9.79
N GLY A 319 20.65 -28.67 -9.02
CA GLY A 319 20.66 -28.55 -7.54
C GLY A 319 20.61 -29.87 -6.77
N ALA A 320 20.42 -30.99 -7.46
CA ALA A 320 20.48 -32.30 -6.83
C ALA A 320 21.84 -32.90 -7.15
N ALA A 321 22.84 -32.63 -6.29
CA ALA A 321 23.98 -33.53 -6.15
C ALA A 321 23.41 -34.87 -5.65
N ALA A 322 22.99 -35.71 -6.60
CA ALA A 322 22.91 -37.13 -6.36
C ALA A 322 24.34 -37.60 -6.12
N LEU A 323 24.57 -38.34 -5.04
CA LEU A 323 25.74 -39.19 -4.93
C LEU A 323 25.86 -39.98 -6.25
N PRO A 324 26.98 -39.88 -6.99
CA PRO A 324 27.18 -40.76 -8.12
C PRO A 324 27.19 -42.20 -7.59
N ARG A 325 26.46 -43.10 -8.25
CA ARG A 325 26.74 -44.52 -8.09
C ARG A 325 28.15 -44.76 -8.62
N ALA A 326 28.96 -45.49 -7.86
CA ALA A 326 30.23 -46.01 -8.35
C ALA A 326 29.96 -46.85 -9.61
N GLY A 327 30.30 -46.33 -10.78
CA GLY A 327 30.17 -47.05 -12.06
C GLY A 327 29.87 -46.20 -13.29
N ASP A 328 29.25 -45.03 -13.16
CA ASP A 328 28.86 -44.25 -14.36
C ASP A 328 29.95 -43.23 -14.74
N ALA A 329 30.96 -43.71 -15.49
CA ALA A 329 31.87 -42.87 -16.24
C ALA A 329 31.13 -42.28 -17.45
N GLN A 330 30.35 -41.22 -17.23
CA GLN A 330 29.95 -40.29 -18.28
C GLN A 330 30.64 -38.96 -18.02
N GLU A 331 31.46 -38.53 -19.00
CA GLU A 331 32.10 -37.22 -19.01
C GLU A 331 31.06 -36.12 -18.70
N PRO A 332 31.32 -35.28 -17.68
CA PRO A 332 30.41 -34.21 -17.34
C PRO A 332 30.49 -33.15 -18.44
N ARG A 333 29.46 -33.05 -19.29
CA ARG A 333 29.28 -31.85 -20.13
C ARG A 333 29.26 -30.62 -19.21
N PRO A 334 30.15 -29.62 -19.39
CA PRO A 334 30.24 -28.49 -18.49
C PRO A 334 29.05 -27.55 -18.74
N ARG A 335 27.93 -27.79 -18.05
CA ARG A 335 26.80 -26.85 -18.02
C ARG A 335 27.03 -25.81 -16.92
N ASN A 336 27.62 -24.70 -17.35
CA ASN A 336 27.69 -23.39 -16.67
C ASN A 336 28.53 -23.31 -15.38
N THR A 337 29.85 -23.49 -15.52
CA THR A 337 30.86 -23.28 -14.47
C THR A 337 30.94 -21.83 -13.93
N GLY A 338 30.35 -20.85 -14.63
CA GLY A 338 30.45 -19.44 -14.26
C GLY A 338 29.80 -19.04 -12.93
N TRP A 339 28.78 -19.79 -12.46
CA TRP A 339 28.20 -19.59 -11.13
C TRP A 339 29.13 -20.07 -10.00
N GLU A 340 30.05 -20.99 -10.29
CA GLU A 340 30.99 -21.52 -9.30
C GLU A 340 32.19 -20.59 -9.08
N ILE A 341 32.54 -19.77 -10.06
CA ILE A 341 33.62 -18.77 -9.98
C ILE A 341 33.19 -17.61 -9.07
N ILE A 342 33.95 -17.33 -8.01
CA ILE A 342 33.69 -16.22 -7.09
C ILE A 342 34.00 -14.91 -7.79
N GLY A 343 33.09 -13.95 -7.70
CA GLY A 343 33.20 -12.66 -8.35
C GLY A 343 31.89 -11.88 -8.32
N PHE A 344 31.96 -10.60 -8.71
CA PHE A 344 30.80 -9.70 -8.71
C PHE A 344 29.81 -10.00 -9.85
N HIS A 345 30.23 -10.72 -10.90
CA HIS A 345 29.36 -11.15 -12.00
C HIS A 345 28.15 -11.98 -11.52
N ARG A 346 28.24 -12.70 -10.40
CA ARG A 346 27.11 -13.47 -9.82
C ARG A 346 25.98 -12.57 -9.30
N PRO A 347 26.20 -11.68 -8.30
CA PRO A 347 25.13 -10.78 -7.84
C PRO A 347 24.65 -9.87 -8.97
N LEU A 348 25.56 -9.42 -9.85
CA LEU A 348 25.21 -8.61 -11.00
C LEU A 348 24.26 -9.33 -11.98
N SER A 349 24.49 -10.62 -12.27
CA SER A 349 23.59 -11.42 -13.11
C SER A 349 22.17 -11.52 -12.53
N GLY A 350 22.07 -11.86 -11.24
CA GLY A 350 20.78 -11.93 -10.55
C GLY A 350 20.03 -10.59 -10.56
N PHE A 351 20.78 -9.50 -10.41
CA PHE A 351 20.27 -8.14 -10.52
C PHE A 351 19.79 -7.79 -11.94
N ILE A 352 20.60 -8.04 -12.99
CA ILE A 352 20.24 -7.79 -14.39
C ILE A 352 18.97 -8.57 -14.75
N PHE A 353 18.88 -9.84 -14.35
CA PHE A 353 17.68 -10.64 -14.58
C PHE A 353 16.45 -10.03 -13.91
N ASN A 354 16.55 -9.63 -12.64
CA ASN A 354 15.46 -8.97 -11.93
C ASN A 354 15.06 -7.64 -12.59
N TYR A 355 16.04 -6.83 -12.99
CA TYR A 355 15.84 -5.57 -13.70
C TYR A 355 15.07 -5.77 -15.02
N LEU A 356 15.51 -6.71 -15.86
CA LEU A 356 14.88 -6.99 -17.15
C LEU A 356 13.45 -7.52 -16.98
N LEU A 357 13.21 -8.35 -15.97
CA LEU A 357 11.89 -8.83 -15.61
C LEU A 357 10.96 -7.69 -15.17
N ASN A 358 11.49 -6.74 -14.39
CA ASN A 358 10.73 -5.56 -13.97
C ASN A 358 10.32 -4.69 -15.16
N ILE A 359 11.25 -4.36 -16.06
CA ILE A 359 10.94 -3.50 -17.21
C ILE A 359 10.06 -4.18 -18.24
N ALA A 360 10.28 -5.46 -18.52
CA ALA A 360 9.53 -6.15 -19.56
C ALA A 360 8.10 -6.53 -19.13
N LEU A 361 7.90 -6.81 -17.83
CA LEU A 361 6.64 -7.37 -17.35
C LEU A 361 6.02 -6.55 -16.21
N MET A 362 6.74 -6.37 -15.09
CA MET A 362 6.12 -5.88 -13.86
C MET A 362 5.73 -4.40 -13.93
N ILE A 363 6.58 -3.56 -14.51
CA ILE A 363 6.34 -2.11 -14.66
C ILE A 363 5.19 -1.87 -15.65
N PRO A 364 5.19 -2.41 -16.89
CA PRO A 364 4.08 -2.27 -17.82
C PRO A 364 2.76 -2.78 -17.24
N PHE A 365 2.77 -3.95 -16.60
CA PHE A 365 1.59 -4.52 -15.98
C PHE A 365 1.03 -3.59 -14.90
N ASN A 366 1.87 -3.09 -13.99
CA ASN A 366 1.42 -2.18 -12.94
C ASN A 366 0.89 -0.86 -13.49
N PHE A 367 1.48 -0.31 -14.55
CA PHE A 367 0.93 0.90 -15.18
C PHE A 367 -0.45 0.64 -15.77
N VAL A 368 -0.65 -0.48 -16.46
CA VAL A 368 -1.94 -0.79 -17.09
C VAL A 368 -2.98 -1.10 -16.01
N VAL A 369 -2.69 -2.03 -15.12
CA VAL A 369 -3.65 -2.55 -14.15
C VAL A 369 -3.81 -1.61 -12.97
N SER A 370 -2.74 -1.30 -12.25
CA SER A 370 -2.80 -0.58 -10.97
C SER A 370 -2.94 0.93 -11.16
N PHE A 371 -2.30 1.54 -12.16
CA PHE A 371 -2.39 2.99 -12.37
C PHE A 371 -3.56 3.37 -13.26
N TRP A 372 -3.70 2.76 -14.44
CA TRP A 372 -4.73 3.18 -15.38
C TRP A 372 -6.09 2.53 -15.10
N LEU A 373 -6.20 1.20 -15.21
CA LEU A 373 -7.49 0.52 -15.10
C LEU A 373 -8.12 0.70 -13.72
N ASP A 374 -7.36 0.45 -12.67
CA ASP A 374 -7.85 0.51 -11.31
C ASP A 374 -8.28 1.95 -10.92
N ARG A 375 -7.39 2.94 -11.07
CA ARG A 375 -7.69 4.32 -10.62
C ARG A 375 -8.58 5.13 -11.57
N THR A 376 -8.83 4.65 -12.79
CA THR A 376 -9.74 5.33 -13.71
C THR A 376 -11.12 4.71 -13.69
N PHE A 377 -11.21 3.38 -13.65
CA PHE A 377 -12.47 2.68 -13.87
C PHE A 377 -12.93 1.84 -12.70
N VAL A 378 -12.04 1.25 -11.90
CA VAL A 378 -12.47 0.30 -10.84
C VAL A 378 -12.69 1.03 -9.53
N ASN A 379 -11.67 1.70 -9.02
CA ASN A 379 -11.70 2.46 -7.78
C ASN A 379 -11.05 3.83 -7.99
N PRO A 380 -11.75 4.79 -8.64
CA PRO A 380 -11.25 6.15 -8.86
C PRO A 380 -11.30 7.04 -7.60
N PHE A 381 -11.69 6.48 -6.46
CA PHE A 381 -12.10 7.21 -5.27
C PHE A 381 -10.94 7.40 -4.30
N LEU A 382 -10.41 8.63 -4.22
CA LEU A 382 -9.22 8.94 -3.42
C LEU A 382 -9.40 8.65 -1.94
N GLU A 383 -10.54 9.03 -1.37
CA GLU A 383 -10.85 8.85 0.04
C GLU A 383 -10.99 7.38 0.41
N ALA A 384 -11.60 6.58 -0.47
CA ALA A 384 -11.79 5.16 -0.26
C ALA A 384 -10.44 4.42 -0.34
N ARG A 385 -9.65 4.70 -1.38
CA ARG A 385 -8.28 4.16 -1.51
C ARG A 385 -7.39 4.57 -0.35
N GLY A 386 -7.49 5.83 0.06
CA GLY A 386 -6.79 6.39 1.20
C GLY A 386 -7.11 5.67 2.52
N ALA A 387 -8.39 5.32 2.72
CA ALA A 387 -8.86 4.55 3.87
C ALA A 387 -8.32 3.11 3.86
N GLY A 388 -8.45 2.40 2.74
CA GLY A 388 -7.88 1.06 2.58
C GLY A 388 -6.36 1.07 2.76
N GLY A 389 -5.69 2.06 2.18
CA GLY A 389 -4.25 2.29 2.31
C GLY A 389 -3.81 2.57 3.74
N ALA A 390 -4.56 3.39 4.49
CA ALA A 390 -4.28 3.68 5.89
C ALA A 390 -4.40 2.43 6.78
N VAL A 391 -5.45 1.62 6.58
CA VAL A 391 -5.61 0.34 7.27
C VAL A 391 -4.47 -0.61 6.92
N ALA A 392 -4.15 -0.76 5.63
CA ALA A 392 -3.06 -1.62 5.19
C ALA A 392 -1.70 -1.17 5.75
N GLN A 393 -1.42 0.14 5.76
CA GLN A 393 -0.21 0.72 6.37
C GLN A 393 -0.06 0.30 7.82
N VAL A 394 -1.10 0.51 8.64
CA VAL A 394 -1.07 0.19 10.08
C VAL A 394 -0.95 -1.31 10.33
N LEU A 395 -1.67 -2.14 9.58
CA LEU A 395 -1.60 -3.60 9.73
C LEU A 395 -0.27 -4.18 9.27
N LEU A 396 0.41 -3.54 8.31
CA LEU A 396 1.70 -4.00 7.80
C LEU A 396 2.80 -3.97 8.88
N PHE A 397 2.73 -3.08 9.87
CA PHE A 397 3.65 -3.06 11.02
C PHE A 397 3.58 -4.33 11.86
N LEU A 398 2.41 -4.99 11.90
CA LEU A 398 2.23 -6.20 12.69
C LEU A 398 2.95 -7.39 12.05
N ALA A 399 3.12 -7.42 10.73
CA ALA A 399 3.76 -8.54 10.04
C ALA A 399 5.19 -8.86 10.56
N PRO A 400 6.17 -7.94 10.55
CA PRO A 400 7.50 -8.20 11.11
C PRO A 400 7.48 -8.43 12.63
N LEU A 401 6.59 -7.77 13.36
CA LEU A 401 6.45 -7.93 14.81
C LEU A 401 5.99 -9.35 15.17
N LEU A 402 5.08 -9.93 14.38
CA LEU A 402 4.55 -11.27 14.58
C LEU A 402 5.48 -12.36 14.00
N ASP A 403 6.26 -12.04 12.97
CA ASP A 403 7.29 -12.96 12.44
C ASP A 403 8.38 -13.22 13.49
N LEU A 404 8.67 -12.26 14.37
CA LEU A 404 9.79 -12.31 15.34
C LEU A 404 11.09 -12.79 14.69
N GLY A 405 11.33 -12.44 13.42
CA GLY A 405 12.51 -12.81 12.65
C GLY A 405 12.64 -14.32 12.40
N THR A 406 11.58 -15.09 12.62
CA THR A 406 11.62 -16.55 12.46
C THR A 406 11.73 -16.94 10.98
N SER A 407 11.20 -16.15 10.05
CA SER A 407 11.45 -16.28 8.61
C SER A 407 12.95 -16.27 8.28
N GLN A 408 13.68 -15.25 8.76
CA GLN A 408 15.13 -15.11 8.55
C GLN A 408 15.91 -16.23 9.26
N SER A 409 15.49 -16.59 10.47
CA SER A 409 16.10 -17.70 11.22
C SER A 409 15.98 -19.03 10.45
N THR A 410 14.84 -19.25 9.79
CA THR A 410 14.58 -20.46 9.01
C THR A 410 15.47 -20.52 7.80
N VAL A 411 15.63 -19.41 7.07
CA VAL A 411 16.55 -19.35 5.92
C VAL A 411 17.98 -19.64 6.34
N LYS A 412 18.45 -19.00 7.42
CA LYS A 412 19.80 -19.20 7.95
C LYS A 412 20.05 -20.65 8.38
N TYR A 413 19.26 -21.17 9.32
CA TYR A 413 19.53 -22.48 9.94
C TYR A 413 19.21 -23.64 8.99
N PHE A 414 18.23 -23.47 8.08
CA PHE A 414 18.03 -24.46 7.04
C PHE A 414 19.25 -24.55 6.13
N ALA A 415 19.79 -23.42 5.66
CA ALA A 415 20.99 -23.41 4.82
C ALA A 415 22.22 -24.01 5.54
N GLU A 416 22.35 -23.78 6.84
CA GLU A 416 23.41 -24.35 7.69
C GLU A 416 23.30 -25.87 7.82
N TYR A 417 22.12 -26.40 8.15
CA TYR A 417 21.95 -27.83 8.47
C TYR A 417 21.60 -28.71 7.27
N ARG A 418 21.14 -28.16 6.13
CA ARG A 418 20.63 -28.98 5.00
C ARG A 418 21.61 -30.02 4.47
N VAL A 419 22.91 -29.79 4.63
CA VAL A 419 23.97 -30.70 4.18
C VAL A 419 24.30 -31.75 5.24
N LYS A 420 24.50 -31.31 6.49
CA LYS A 420 24.98 -32.17 7.59
C LYS A 420 23.87 -32.95 8.29
N ASP A 421 22.69 -32.35 8.42
CA ASP A 421 21.53 -32.94 9.09
C ASP A 421 20.22 -32.43 8.45
N PRO A 422 19.79 -33.06 7.34
CA PRO A 422 18.58 -32.64 6.62
C PRO A 422 17.30 -32.72 7.45
N ALA A 423 17.22 -33.66 8.40
CA ALA A 423 16.07 -33.81 9.27
C ALA A 423 15.97 -32.63 10.25
N ARG A 424 17.11 -32.20 10.81
CA ARG A 424 17.18 -30.98 11.62
C ARG A 424 16.94 -29.72 10.81
N ALA A 425 17.42 -29.63 9.57
CA ALA A 425 17.08 -28.50 8.70
C ALA A 425 15.55 -28.35 8.53
N MET A 426 14.85 -29.47 8.29
CA MET A 426 13.39 -29.47 8.14
C MET A 426 12.65 -29.09 9.43
N SER A 427 13.19 -29.40 10.61
CA SER A 427 12.56 -29.04 11.88
C SER A 427 12.43 -27.52 12.05
N TYR A 428 13.38 -26.73 11.55
CA TYR A 428 13.30 -25.26 11.54
C TYR A 428 12.14 -24.76 10.65
N VAL A 429 11.93 -25.35 9.48
CA VAL A 429 10.80 -25.02 8.60
C VAL A 429 9.46 -25.36 9.26
N GLN A 430 9.36 -26.55 9.87
CA GLN A 430 8.18 -26.98 10.61
C GLN A 430 7.87 -26.04 11.78
N PHE A 431 8.89 -25.65 12.56
CA PHE A 431 8.71 -24.69 13.64
C PHE A 431 8.16 -23.37 13.12
N PHE A 432 8.76 -22.82 12.06
CA PHE A 432 8.32 -21.57 11.45
C PHE A 432 6.87 -21.59 10.99
N ILE A 433 6.41 -22.68 10.36
CA ILE A 433 5.01 -22.83 9.93
C ILE A 433 4.06 -22.86 11.12
N TRP A 434 4.31 -23.73 12.10
CA TRP A 434 3.45 -23.85 13.27
C TRP A 434 3.47 -22.59 14.15
N PHE A 435 4.62 -21.92 14.25
CA PHE A 435 4.76 -20.63 14.90
C PHE A 435 3.90 -19.57 14.23
N HIS A 436 3.99 -19.40 12.91
CA HIS A 436 3.19 -18.43 12.16
C HIS A 436 1.69 -18.71 12.20
N LEU A 437 1.29 -19.98 12.12
CA LEU A 437 -0.11 -20.36 12.28
C LEU A 437 -0.63 -20.02 13.69
N GLY A 438 0.19 -20.23 14.73
CA GLY A 438 -0.18 -19.92 16.11
C GLY A 438 -0.23 -18.42 16.39
N ILE A 439 0.88 -17.72 16.21
CA ILE A 439 0.97 -16.28 16.51
C ILE A 439 0.10 -15.45 15.57
N GLY A 440 0.01 -15.86 14.29
CA GLY A 440 -0.86 -15.23 13.31
C GLY A 440 -2.33 -15.37 13.66
N LEU A 441 -2.76 -16.52 14.20
CA LEU A 441 -4.15 -16.71 14.64
C LEU A 441 -4.48 -15.87 15.88
N VAL A 442 -3.53 -15.75 16.82
CA VAL A 442 -3.68 -14.87 18.00
C VAL A 442 -3.81 -13.42 17.58
N ALA A 443 -2.93 -12.95 16.69
CA ALA A 443 -3.01 -11.60 16.15
C ALA A 443 -4.32 -11.37 15.39
N PHE A 444 -4.69 -12.32 14.52
CA PHE A 444 -5.95 -12.29 13.78
C PHE A 444 -7.15 -12.12 14.72
N ALA A 445 -7.20 -12.90 15.80
CA ALA A 445 -8.27 -12.81 16.77
C ALA A 445 -8.30 -11.45 17.48
N ILE A 446 -7.16 -10.98 17.97
CA ILE A 446 -7.07 -9.69 18.69
C ILE A 446 -7.49 -8.55 17.77
N ILE A 447 -6.90 -8.44 16.58
CA ILE A 447 -7.13 -7.31 15.67
C ILE A 447 -8.55 -7.33 15.14
N SER A 448 -9.09 -8.50 14.79
CA SER A 448 -10.47 -8.61 14.30
C SER A 448 -11.48 -8.24 15.39
N LEU A 449 -11.23 -8.60 16.65
CA LEU A 449 -12.08 -8.21 17.78
C LEU A 449 -11.95 -6.72 18.11
N VAL A 450 -10.76 -6.14 18.03
CA VAL A 450 -10.56 -4.69 18.14
C VAL A 450 -11.36 -3.97 17.04
N GLY A 451 -11.27 -4.44 15.80
CA GLY A 451 -12.02 -3.91 14.67
C GLY A 451 -13.53 -4.06 14.80
N ALA A 452 -14.02 -5.14 15.43
CA ALA A 452 -15.44 -5.41 15.55
C ALA A 452 -16.11 -4.84 16.81
N VAL A 453 -15.35 -4.57 17.88
CA VAL A 453 -15.91 -4.15 19.18
C VAL A 453 -15.44 -2.77 19.60
N LEU A 454 -14.14 -2.49 19.50
CA LEU A 454 -13.58 -1.23 20.00
C LEU A 454 -13.65 -0.12 18.95
N LEU A 455 -13.29 -0.42 17.70
CA LEU A 455 -13.24 0.58 16.64
C LEU A 455 -14.60 1.25 16.36
N PRO A 456 -15.75 0.54 16.38
CA PRO A 456 -17.07 1.15 16.22
C PRO A 456 -17.39 2.22 17.26
N GLN A 457 -16.74 2.18 18.44
CA GLN A 457 -16.94 3.15 19.52
C GLN A 457 -16.01 4.37 19.41
N THR A 458 -15.37 4.57 18.26
CA THR A 458 -14.40 5.65 18.02
C THR A 458 -14.74 6.42 16.75
N ALA A 459 -14.11 7.58 16.55
CA ALA A 459 -14.20 8.32 15.29
C ALA A 459 -13.65 7.55 14.06
N ALA A 460 -12.94 6.44 14.27
CA ALA A 460 -12.46 5.55 13.21
C ALA A 460 -13.44 4.40 12.88
N ALA A 461 -14.65 4.43 13.40
CA ALA A 461 -15.67 3.39 13.24
C ALA A 461 -15.90 2.97 11.77
N TYR A 462 -15.83 3.91 10.83
CA TYR A 462 -15.98 3.64 9.40
C TYR A 462 -14.92 2.67 8.82
N LEU A 463 -13.79 2.47 9.50
CA LEU A 463 -12.73 1.54 9.10
C LEU A 463 -12.94 0.11 9.64
N SER A 464 -13.96 -0.13 10.47
CA SER A 464 -14.11 -1.37 11.25
C SER A 464 -14.12 -2.62 10.38
N TRP A 465 -14.94 -2.65 9.34
CA TRP A 465 -14.98 -3.77 8.39
C TRP A 465 -13.68 -3.93 7.61
N LEU A 466 -13.03 -2.83 7.23
CA LEU A 466 -11.74 -2.90 6.52
C LEU A 466 -10.68 -3.56 7.41
N VAL A 467 -10.59 -3.18 8.69
CA VAL A 467 -9.67 -3.80 9.65
C VAL A 467 -9.95 -5.29 9.77
N VAL A 468 -11.21 -5.70 9.95
CA VAL A 468 -11.59 -7.12 10.04
C VAL A 468 -11.17 -7.89 8.79
N ILE A 469 -11.54 -7.41 7.59
CA ILE A 469 -11.28 -8.12 6.34
C ILE A 469 -9.79 -8.16 6.00
N TYR A 470 -9.05 -7.06 6.15
CA TYR A 470 -7.60 -7.06 5.89
C TYR A 470 -6.83 -7.97 6.85
N THR A 471 -7.33 -8.13 8.08
CA THR A 471 -6.72 -9.07 9.03
C THR A 471 -6.84 -10.52 8.54
N PHE A 472 -7.96 -10.89 7.90
CA PHE A 472 -8.08 -12.18 7.21
C PHE A 472 -7.06 -12.33 6.07
N ALA A 473 -6.75 -11.26 5.33
CA ALA A 473 -5.81 -11.35 4.20
C ALA A 473 -4.38 -11.69 4.65
N GLY A 474 -4.00 -11.29 5.87
CA GLY A 474 -2.71 -11.61 6.47
C GLY A 474 -2.59 -13.03 7.05
N PHE A 475 -3.69 -13.78 7.17
CA PHE A 475 -3.72 -15.08 7.84
C PHE A 475 -4.43 -16.18 7.02
N PRO A 476 -3.79 -17.33 6.75
CA PRO A 476 -2.38 -17.66 6.99
C PRO A 476 -1.42 -16.98 5.99
N PRO A 477 -0.17 -16.66 6.38
CA PRO A 477 0.77 -15.95 5.52
C PRO A 477 1.47 -16.87 4.48
N PHE A 478 0.70 -17.64 3.70
CA PHE A 478 1.22 -18.67 2.80
C PHE A 478 2.32 -18.20 1.86
N TYR A 479 2.14 -17.02 1.24
CA TYR A 479 3.13 -16.44 0.32
C TYR A 479 4.49 -16.28 0.99
N VAL A 480 4.55 -15.60 2.14
CA VAL A 480 5.79 -15.37 2.89
C VAL A 480 6.39 -16.70 3.34
N THR A 481 5.54 -17.64 3.77
CA THR A 481 5.98 -18.97 4.18
C THR A 481 6.70 -19.71 3.05
N PHE A 482 6.07 -19.83 1.88
CA PHE A 482 6.69 -20.52 0.74
C PHE A 482 7.89 -19.75 0.18
N LEU A 483 7.85 -18.42 0.16
CA LEU A 483 8.97 -17.60 -0.26
C LEU A 483 10.21 -17.85 0.62
N ALA A 484 10.03 -17.88 1.94
CA ALA A 484 11.10 -18.21 2.88
C ALA A 484 11.62 -19.62 2.64
N ILE A 485 10.73 -20.60 2.44
CA ILE A 485 11.09 -21.99 2.13
C ILE A 485 11.94 -22.09 0.84
N PHE A 486 11.52 -21.47 -0.26
CA PHE A 486 12.28 -21.50 -1.51
C PHE A 486 13.63 -20.80 -1.39
N ARG A 487 13.71 -19.70 -0.63
CA ARG A 487 14.99 -19.04 -0.29
C ARG A 487 15.89 -19.99 0.52
N SER A 488 15.34 -20.71 1.50
CA SER A 488 16.08 -21.73 2.27
C SER A 488 16.66 -22.82 1.38
N TYR A 489 15.90 -23.28 0.38
CA TYR A 489 16.39 -24.24 -0.62
C TYR A 489 17.35 -23.64 -1.66
N GLN A 490 17.52 -22.31 -1.68
CA GLN A 490 18.23 -21.58 -2.73
C GLN A 490 17.65 -21.82 -4.14
N ARG A 491 16.33 -22.09 -4.21
CA ARG A 491 15.59 -22.20 -5.48
C ARG A 491 15.12 -20.84 -5.94
N PHE A 492 16.09 -20.01 -6.34
CA PHE A 492 15.84 -18.63 -6.74
C PHE A 492 14.94 -18.52 -7.98
N ASP A 493 14.90 -19.56 -8.83
CA ASP A 493 13.94 -19.70 -9.91
C ASP A 493 12.48 -19.65 -9.41
N TYR A 494 12.15 -20.42 -8.37
CA TYR A 494 10.81 -20.39 -7.76
C TYR A 494 10.59 -19.12 -6.93
N VAL A 495 11.62 -18.59 -6.27
CA VAL A 495 11.52 -17.30 -5.57
C VAL A 495 11.06 -16.20 -6.53
N GLN A 496 11.74 -16.06 -7.67
CA GLN A 496 11.41 -15.03 -8.65
C GLN A 496 10.04 -15.28 -9.30
N LEU A 497 9.68 -16.53 -9.62
CA LEU A 497 8.37 -16.85 -10.18
C LEU A 497 7.24 -16.52 -9.19
N THR A 498 7.40 -16.90 -7.92
CA THR A 498 6.44 -16.56 -6.85
C THR A 498 6.35 -15.05 -6.65
N THR A 499 7.46 -14.31 -6.75
CA THR A 499 7.46 -12.84 -6.73
C THR A 499 6.69 -12.26 -7.91
N VAL A 500 6.91 -12.74 -9.13
CA VAL A 500 6.13 -12.29 -10.31
C VAL A 500 4.64 -12.56 -10.11
N MET A 501 4.26 -13.76 -9.66
CA MET A 501 2.86 -14.09 -9.38
C MET A 501 2.25 -13.16 -8.33
N PHE A 502 3.02 -12.79 -7.30
CA PHE A 502 2.58 -11.84 -6.28
C PHE A 502 2.37 -10.42 -6.80
N TYR A 503 3.14 -9.95 -7.77
CA TYR A 503 2.98 -8.59 -8.30
C TYR A 503 2.12 -8.51 -9.56
N VAL A 504 1.78 -9.64 -10.17
CA VAL A 504 0.96 -9.71 -11.40
C VAL A 504 -0.40 -10.36 -11.12
N ALA A 505 -0.42 -11.62 -10.68
CA ALA A 505 -1.67 -12.36 -10.52
C ALA A 505 -2.49 -11.84 -9.33
N TYR A 506 -1.82 -11.47 -8.23
CA TYR A 506 -2.51 -11.03 -7.02
C TYR A 506 -3.26 -9.69 -7.20
N PRO A 507 -2.70 -8.60 -7.78
CA PRO A 507 -3.46 -7.39 -8.08
C PRO A 507 -4.62 -7.62 -9.05
N ALA A 508 -4.48 -8.55 -10.00
CA ALA A 508 -5.57 -8.88 -10.92
C ALA A 508 -6.77 -9.49 -10.19
N VAL A 509 -6.54 -10.42 -9.26
CA VAL A 509 -7.61 -10.99 -8.41
C VAL A 509 -8.26 -9.90 -7.56
N GLN A 510 -7.46 -9.03 -6.95
CA GLN A 510 -7.98 -7.89 -6.18
C GLN A 510 -8.88 -6.98 -7.00
N MET A 511 -8.47 -6.66 -8.23
CA MET A 511 -9.24 -5.81 -9.14
C MET A 511 -10.59 -6.44 -9.50
N VAL A 512 -10.62 -7.74 -9.80
CA VAL A 512 -11.88 -8.45 -10.09
C VAL A 512 -12.83 -8.39 -8.90
N CYS A 513 -12.34 -8.70 -7.69
CA CYS A 513 -13.17 -8.60 -6.48
C CYS A 513 -13.61 -7.16 -6.19
N ALA A 514 -12.79 -6.15 -6.49
CA ALA A 514 -13.13 -4.74 -6.33
C ALA A 514 -14.27 -4.31 -7.26
N ILE A 515 -14.33 -4.80 -8.51
CA ILE A 515 -15.45 -4.54 -9.42
C ILE A 515 -16.76 -5.06 -8.83
N TYR A 516 -16.76 -6.29 -8.30
CA TYR A 516 -17.93 -6.85 -7.62
C TYR A 516 -18.30 -6.07 -6.35
N GLY A 517 -17.31 -5.77 -5.51
CA GLY A 517 -17.50 -5.02 -4.27
C GLY A 517 -18.06 -3.62 -4.51
N ARG A 518 -17.59 -2.93 -5.55
CA ARG A 518 -18.08 -1.60 -5.94
C ARG A 518 -19.55 -1.62 -6.31
N HIS A 519 -19.95 -2.55 -7.17
CA HIS A 519 -21.35 -2.72 -7.58
C HIS A 519 -22.24 -3.10 -6.40
N TRP A 520 -21.77 -4.01 -5.54
CA TRP A 520 -22.45 -4.33 -4.29
C TRP A 520 -22.63 -3.09 -3.39
N GLY A 521 -21.60 -2.25 -3.25
CA GLY A 521 -21.65 -1.00 -2.49
C GLY A 521 -22.63 0.04 -3.05
N LEU A 522 -22.80 0.09 -4.38
CA LEU A 522 -23.83 0.94 -5.00
C LEU A 522 -25.26 0.52 -4.65
N ILE A 523 -25.49 -0.79 -4.53
CA ILE A 523 -26.79 -1.38 -4.17
C ILE A 523 -27.04 -1.32 -2.65
N HIS A 524 -25.99 -1.11 -1.85
CA HIS A 524 -26.06 -1.01 -0.39
C HIS A 524 -25.64 0.39 0.08
N PRO A 525 -26.54 1.39 0.05
CA PRO A 525 -26.23 2.79 0.35
C PRO A 525 -25.55 3.05 1.71
N ALA A 526 -25.74 2.17 2.69
CA ALA A 526 -25.05 2.23 3.99
C ALA A 526 -23.51 2.16 3.86
N PHE A 527 -23.01 1.35 2.93
CA PHE A 527 -21.57 1.27 2.62
C PHE A 527 -21.18 2.26 1.54
N GLY A 528 -22.00 2.36 0.49
CA GLY A 528 -21.71 3.20 -0.67
C GLY A 528 -20.67 2.61 -1.62
N GLU A 529 -20.59 3.20 -2.81
CA GLU A 529 -19.77 2.71 -3.92
C GLU A 529 -18.27 2.62 -3.57
N GLY A 530 -17.73 3.66 -2.94
CA GLY A 530 -16.31 3.75 -2.62
C GLY A 530 -15.85 2.71 -1.60
N LEU A 531 -16.56 2.60 -0.47
CA LEU A 531 -16.24 1.61 0.56
C LEU A 531 -16.43 0.18 0.02
N GLY A 532 -17.47 -0.05 -0.78
CA GLY A 532 -17.69 -1.33 -1.46
C GLY A 532 -16.51 -1.75 -2.34
N ALA A 533 -15.95 -0.81 -3.13
CA ALA A 533 -14.78 -1.07 -3.96
C ALA A 533 -13.56 -1.49 -3.12
N VAL A 534 -13.31 -0.81 -2.00
CA VAL A 534 -12.17 -1.08 -1.10
C VAL A 534 -12.36 -2.38 -0.32
N MET A 535 -13.58 -2.67 0.13
CA MET A 535 -13.92 -3.97 0.74
C MET A 535 -13.72 -5.10 -0.28
N GLY A 536 -14.12 -4.90 -1.54
CA GLY A 536 -13.83 -5.84 -2.63
C GLY A 536 -12.34 -6.05 -2.85
N PHE A 537 -11.52 -5.00 -2.80
CA PHE A 537 -10.05 -5.08 -2.80
C PHE A 537 -9.52 -5.92 -1.63
N ALA A 538 -10.04 -5.71 -0.43
CA ALA A 538 -9.64 -6.44 0.77
C ALA A 538 -10.06 -7.92 0.70
N VAL A 539 -11.26 -8.24 0.20
CA VAL A 539 -11.70 -9.62 -0.05
C VAL A 539 -10.82 -10.28 -1.12
N GLY A 540 -10.51 -9.56 -2.19
CA GLY A 540 -9.60 -10.05 -3.22
C GLY A 540 -8.17 -10.27 -2.70
N ALA A 541 -7.74 -9.50 -1.69
CA ALA A 541 -6.49 -9.74 -0.97
C ALA A 541 -6.50 -11.11 -0.26
N VAL A 542 -7.62 -11.45 0.39
CA VAL A 542 -7.81 -12.75 1.04
C VAL A 542 -7.74 -13.87 -0.01
N VAL A 543 -8.59 -13.80 -1.04
CA VAL A 543 -8.66 -14.82 -2.11
C VAL A 543 -7.31 -14.97 -2.81
N GLY A 544 -6.66 -13.86 -3.14
CA GLY A 544 -5.35 -13.83 -3.81
C GLY A 544 -4.26 -14.53 -2.99
N HIS A 545 -4.23 -14.34 -1.66
CA HIS A 545 -3.26 -15.02 -0.79
C HIS A 545 -3.46 -16.54 -0.77
N TYR A 546 -4.71 -17.01 -0.70
CA TYR A 546 -4.99 -18.45 -0.73
C TYR A 546 -4.65 -19.08 -2.09
N LEU A 547 -5.02 -18.42 -3.19
CA LEU A 547 -4.69 -18.90 -4.54
C LEU A 547 -3.17 -18.95 -4.77
N LEU A 548 -2.45 -17.92 -4.34
CA LEU A 548 -0.99 -17.90 -4.44
C LEU A 548 -0.35 -18.98 -3.55
N GLY A 549 -0.91 -19.22 -2.37
CA GLY A 549 -0.51 -20.32 -1.50
C GLY A 549 -0.67 -21.68 -2.16
N LEU A 550 -1.79 -21.91 -2.85
CA LEU A 550 -2.03 -23.14 -3.63
C LEU A 550 -1.02 -23.31 -4.76
N VAL A 551 -0.76 -22.25 -5.54
CA VAL A 551 0.24 -22.27 -6.61
C VAL A 551 1.64 -22.56 -6.05
N CYS A 552 2.01 -21.95 -4.93
CA CYS A 552 3.29 -22.22 -4.28
C CYS A 552 3.37 -23.66 -3.75
N ALA A 553 2.28 -24.22 -3.23
CA ALA A 553 2.22 -25.63 -2.85
C ALA A 553 2.41 -26.56 -4.06
N ILE A 554 1.88 -26.21 -5.23
CA ILE A 554 2.12 -26.93 -6.49
C ILE A 554 3.60 -26.85 -6.89
N PHE A 555 4.24 -25.67 -6.79
CA PHE A 555 5.68 -25.52 -7.06
C PHE A 555 6.53 -26.37 -6.11
N TYR A 556 6.22 -26.33 -4.82
CA TYR A 556 6.87 -27.14 -3.79
C TYR A 556 6.73 -28.65 -4.07
N HIS A 557 5.54 -29.07 -4.52
CA HIS A 557 5.27 -30.44 -4.93
C HIS A 557 6.07 -30.83 -6.19
N ARG A 558 6.13 -29.94 -7.20
CA ARG A 558 6.86 -30.16 -8.46
C ARG A 558 8.37 -30.16 -8.29
N SER A 559 8.91 -29.49 -7.27
CA SER A 559 10.33 -29.58 -6.93
C SER A 559 10.73 -30.92 -6.27
N GLY A 560 9.82 -31.89 -6.22
CA GLY A 560 10.11 -33.25 -5.73
C GLY A 560 9.94 -33.42 -4.22
N MET A 561 9.36 -32.44 -3.52
CA MET A 561 9.15 -32.48 -2.07
C MET A 561 7.74 -32.97 -1.72
N LYS A 562 7.57 -33.52 -0.50
CA LYS A 562 6.26 -33.95 0.01
C LYS A 562 5.65 -32.84 0.87
N LEU A 563 4.47 -32.32 0.50
CA LEU A 563 3.78 -31.29 1.29
C LEU A 563 3.56 -31.70 2.76
N LEU A 564 3.34 -33.01 3.01
CA LEU A 564 3.14 -33.54 4.34
C LEU A 564 4.32 -33.20 5.28
N THR A 565 5.57 -33.12 4.79
CA THR A 565 6.72 -32.85 5.67
C THR A 565 6.74 -31.44 6.24
N LEU A 566 6.02 -30.49 5.62
CA LEU A 566 5.89 -29.12 6.11
C LEU A 566 5.01 -29.03 7.36
N VAL A 567 4.00 -29.91 7.48
CA VAL A 567 3.02 -29.88 8.57
C VAL A 567 3.37 -30.80 9.74
N LEU A 568 4.45 -31.58 9.64
CA LEU A 568 4.93 -32.41 10.76
C LEU A 568 5.51 -31.54 11.89
N VAL A 569 5.68 -32.14 13.07
CA VAL A 569 6.12 -31.45 14.29
C VAL A 569 7.30 -32.22 14.92
N HIS A 570 8.47 -32.18 14.26
CA HIS A 570 9.70 -32.81 14.76
C HIS A 570 10.61 -31.87 15.54
N PHE A 571 10.33 -30.57 15.54
CA PHE A 571 11.14 -29.61 16.29
C PHE A 571 11.08 -29.82 17.79
N ASP A 572 12.17 -29.41 18.44
CA ASP A 572 12.41 -29.53 19.87
C ASP A 572 12.65 -28.16 20.51
N ARG A 573 12.93 -28.15 21.81
CA ARG A 573 13.13 -26.92 22.58
C ARG A 573 14.39 -26.15 22.11
N ASP A 574 15.43 -26.84 21.66
CA ASP A 574 16.66 -26.19 21.15
C ASP A 574 16.37 -25.43 19.85
N THR A 575 15.66 -26.06 18.91
CA THR A 575 15.22 -25.45 17.65
C THR A 575 14.45 -24.16 17.92
N VAL A 576 13.44 -24.23 18.79
CA VAL A 576 12.61 -23.07 19.19
C VAL A 576 13.48 -21.96 19.80
N ARG A 577 14.35 -22.30 20.76
CA ARG A 577 15.21 -21.33 21.45
C ARG A 577 16.15 -20.61 20.48
N ARG A 578 16.84 -21.35 19.61
CA ARG A 578 17.80 -20.78 18.66
C ARG A 578 17.12 -19.88 17.65
N SER A 579 15.98 -20.31 17.10
CA SER A 579 15.19 -19.50 16.16
C SER A 579 14.73 -18.20 16.78
N LEU A 580 14.16 -18.22 17.99
CA LEU A 580 13.63 -17.01 18.64
C LEU A 580 14.75 -16.06 19.09
N ILE A 581 15.87 -16.56 19.64
CA ILE A 581 16.98 -15.68 20.06
C ILE A 581 17.58 -14.94 18.86
N TYR A 582 17.76 -15.64 17.73
CA TYR A 582 18.24 -15.00 16.51
C TYR A 582 17.21 -14.01 15.96
N GLY A 583 15.96 -14.46 15.85
CA GLY A 583 14.89 -13.69 15.22
C GLY A 583 14.52 -12.41 15.97
N VAL A 584 14.41 -12.44 17.30
CA VAL A 584 14.07 -11.25 18.12
C VAL A 584 15.10 -10.13 17.92
N LYS A 585 16.40 -10.45 17.85
CA LYS A 585 17.46 -9.44 17.63
C LYS A 585 17.35 -8.79 16.25
N ALA A 586 17.02 -9.56 15.21
CA ALA A 586 16.81 -9.06 13.86
C ALA A 586 15.51 -8.25 13.72
N THR A 587 14.47 -8.63 14.48
CA THR A 587 13.15 -7.99 14.46
C THR A 587 13.22 -6.53 14.86
N ALA A 588 14.07 -6.18 15.84
CA ALA A 588 14.19 -4.80 16.33
C ALA A 588 14.52 -3.81 15.21
N GLY A 589 15.45 -4.14 14.31
CA GLY A 589 15.73 -3.34 13.12
C GLY A 589 14.65 -3.48 12.05
N ALA A 590 14.18 -4.70 11.79
CA ALA A 590 13.21 -4.96 10.73
C ALA A 590 11.82 -4.31 10.97
N VAL A 591 11.42 -4.07 12.22
CA VAL A 591 10.10 -3.48 12.55
C VAL A 591 10.05 -1.97 12.30
N MET A 592 11.19 -1.29 12.41
CA MET A 592 11.28 0.18 12.41
C MET A 592 10.79 0.84 11.11
N PRO A 593 11.14 0.33 9.90
CA PRO A 593 10.59 0.88 8.66
C PRO A 593 9.07 0.84 8.63
N PHE A 594 8.49 -0.29 9.02
CA PHE A 594 7.04 -0.47 9.02
C PHE A 594 6.34 0.35 10.10
N LEU A 595 6.99 0.56 11.25
CA LEU A 595 6.49 1.47 12.28
C LEU A 595 6.37 2.89 11.73
N SER A 596 7.43 3.42 11.13
CA SER A 596 7.38 4.77 10.55
C SER A 596 6.35 4.90 9.43
N TRP A 597 6.20 3.85 8.60
CA TRP A 597 5.20 3.77 7.54
C TRP A 597 3.77 3.79 8.10
N SER A 598 3.53 3.07 9.19
CA SER A 598 2.24 3.02 9.88
C SER A 598 1.86 4.33 10.56
N MET A 599 2.84 5.12 10.99
CA MET A 599 2.61 6.41 11.63
C MET A 599 2.19 7.50 10.64
N VAL A 600 2.48 7.37 9.34
CA VAL A 600 2.08 8.36 8.33
C VAL A 600 0.57 8.66 8.36
N PRO A 601 -0.33 7.68 8.16
CA PRO A 601 -1.78 7.96 8.17
C PRO A 601 -2.28 8.48 9.53
N ILE A 602 -1.64 8.08 10.65
CA ILE A 602 -2.02 8.56 11.99
C ILE A 602 -1.63 10.04 12.17
N ILE A 603 -0.42 10.42 11.76
CA ILE A 603 0.04 11.81 11.80
C ILE A 603 -0.81 12.67 10.88
N LEU A 604 -1.05 12.23 9.64
CA LEU A 604 -1.91 12.95 8.71
C LEU A 604 -3.34 13.08 9.24
N GLY A 605 -3.94 12.01 9.76
CA GLY A 605 -5.29 12.04 10.32
C GLY A 605 -5.46 12.93 11.55
N ARG A 606 -4.37 13.24 12.25
CA ARG A 606 -4.37 14.19 13.37
C ARG A 606 -4.19 15.65 12.92
N LEU A 607 -3.36 15.89 11.91
CA LEU A 607 -2.86 17.23 11.58
C LEU A 607 -3.45 17.83 10.30
N ILE A 608 -3.97 17.00 9.40
CA ILE A 608 -4.36 17.39 8.05
C ILE A 608 -5.85 17.08 7.85
N PRO A 609 -6.69 18.10 7.56
CA PRO A 609 -8.03 17.87 7.02
C PRO A 609 -7.93 17.09 5.70
N ASN A 610 -8.95 16.34 5.28
CA ASN A 610 -8.93 15.46 4.10
C ASN A 610 -7.79 14.42 4.02
N PHE A 611 -7.26 13.98 5.17
CA PHE A 611 -6.05 13.15 5.22
C PHE A 611 -6.15 11.86 4.39
N LEU A 612 -7.34 11.29 4.20
CA LEU A 612 -7.53 10.08 3.41
C LEU A 612 -7.18 10.32 1.93
N GLU A 613 -7.68 11.41 1.34
CA GLU A 613 -7.33 11.77 -0.03
C GLU A 613 -5.81 12.01 -0.15
N GLN A 614 -5.23 12.73 0.81
CA GLN A 614 -3.78 12.98 0.83
C GLN A 614 -2.96 11.70 1.01
N ASN A 615 -3.46 10.73 1.79
CA ASN A 615 -2.80 9.45 1.95
C ASN A 615 -2.78 8.67 0.62
N GLU A 616 -3.84 8.73 -0.19
CA GLU A 616 -3.78 8.14 -1.54
C GLU A 616 -2.82 8.90 -2.46
N ILE A 617 -2.74 10.24 -2.38
CA ILE A 617 -1.73 11.00 -3.14
C ILE A 617 -0.31 10.59 -2.73
N TRP A 618 -0.07 10.39 -1.43
CA TRP A 618 1.19 9.84 -0.92
C TRP A 618 1.46 8.44 -1.47
N LEU A 619 0.48 7.53 -1.39
CA LEU A 619 0.63 6.16 -1.89
C LEU A 619 0.82 6.09 -3.40
N LEU A 620 0.16 6.97 -4.16
CA LEU A 620 0.32 7.08 -5.61
C LEU A 620 1.76 7.51 -5.97
N THR A 621 2.22 8.62 -5.40
CA THR A 621 3.58 9.13 -5.67
C THR A 621 4.65 8.17 -5.16
N TYR A 622 4.42 7.54 -4.01
CA TYR A 622 5.28 6.48 -3.49
C TYR A 622 5.34 5.30 -4.46
N GLY A 623 4.18 4.81 -4.92
CA GLY A 623 4.06 3.68 -5.84
C GLY A 623 4.70 3.93 -7.21
N LEU A 624 4.56 5.15 -7.77
CA LEU A 624 5.22 5.53 -9.02
C LEU A 624 6.74 5.45 -8.87
N THR A 625 7.27 6.01 -7.79
CA THR A 625 8.72 6.06 -7.58
C THR A 625 9.32 4.77 -7.02
N PHE A 626 8.50 3.88 -6.48
CA PHE A 626 8.91 2.58 -5.93
C PHE A 626 9.61 1.73 -6.97
N ALA A 627 9.09 1.70 -8.20
CA ALA A 627 9.59 0.81 -9.25
C ALA A 627 11.07 1.06 -9.58
N TYR A 628 11.51 2.31 -9.71
CA TYR A 628 12.91 2.58 -10.05
C TYR A 628 13.85 2.44 -8.84
N LEU A 629 13.42 2.87 -7.65
CA LEU A 629 14.25 2.78 -6.44
C LEU A 629 14.44 1.32 -6.04
N GLU A 630 13.36 0.53 -5.92
CA GLU A 630 13.46 -0.85 -5.45
C GLU A 630 14.20 -1.75 -6.46
N THR A 631 14.03 -1.46 -7.77
CA THR A 631 14.84 -2.13 -8.78
C THR A 631 16.33 -1.82 -8.56
N SER A 632 16.71 -0.55 -8.35
CA SER A 632 18.09 -0.13 -8.10
C SER A 632 18.70 -0.75 -6.83
N VAL A 633 18.02 -0.68 -5.69
CA VAL A 633 18.56 -1.18 -4.40
C VAL A 633 18.52 -2.71 -4.28
N SER A 634 17.82 -3.41 -5.17
CA SER A 634 17.76 -4.88 -5.17
C SER A 634 19.13 -5.52 -5.28
N ILE A 635 20.11 -4.85 -5.91
CA ILE A 635 21.50 -5.35 -5.97
C ILE A 635 22.09 -5.52 -4.58
N PHE A 636 21.81 -4.62 -3.65
CA PHE A 636 22.36 -4.70 -2.29
C PHE A 636 21.87 -5.96 -1.56
N ALA A 637 20.60 -6.34 -1.76
CA ALA A 637 20.05 -7.56 -1.20
C ALA A 637 20.71 -8.82 -1.79
N THR A 638 21.10 -8.79 -3.08
CA THR A 638 21.84 -9.89 -3.71
C THR A 638 23.30 -9.97 -3.28
N MET A 639 23.88 -8.86 -2.80
CA MET A 639 25.27 -8.78 -2.37
C MET A 639 25.50 -9.24 -0.94
N MET A 640 24.51 -9.18 -0.04
CA MET A 640 24.70 -9.55 1.37
C MET A 640 25.36 -10.94 1.56
N PRO A 641 24.97 -12.01 0.83
CA PRO A 641 25.68 -13.29 0.90
C PRO A 641 27.14 -13.20 0.44
N SER A 642 27.42 -12.49 -0.66
CA SER A 642 28.77 -12.32 -1.20
C SER A 642 29.68 -11.53 -0.25
N ILE A 643 29.15 -10.48 0.40
CA ILE A 643 29.86 -9.73 1.44
C ILE A 643 30.19 -10.66 2.61
N SER A 644 29.24 -11.48 3.05
CA SER A 644 29.47 -12.42 4.15
C SER A 644 30.53 -13.46 3.81
N GLU A 645 30.53 -13.98 2.58
CA GLU A 645 31.54 -14.91 2.05
C GLU A 645 32.94 -14.28 2.02
N ALA A 646 33.10 -13.09 1.42
CA ALA A 646 34.40 -12.43 1.30
C ALA A 646 34.94 -11.94 2.65
N TYR A 647 34.11 -11.26 3.44
CA TYR A 647 34.51 -10.64 4.71
C TYR A 647 34.92 -11.68 5.76
N SER A 648 34.20 -12.81 5.83
CA SER A 648 34.50 -13.89 6.79
C SER A 648 35.83 -14.58 6.50
N HIS A 649 36.29 -14.54 5.25
CA HIS A 649 37.58 -15.09 4.81
C HIS A 649 38.69 -14.03 4.72
N GLN A 650 38.48 -12.83 5.30
CA GLN A 650 39.46 -11.73 5.29
C GLN A 650 39.85 -11.25 3.88
N MET A 651 38.97 -11.44 2.89
CA MET A 651 39.15 -10.93 1.53
C MET A 651 38.65 -9.47 1.47
N ILE A 652 39.50 -8.56 1.95
CA ILE A 652 39.15 -7.15 2.17
C ILE A 652 39.03 -6.40 0.84
N ALA A 653 39.96 -6.58 -0.09
CA ALA A 653 39.92 -5.88 -1.38
C ALA A 653 38.70 -6.30 -2.22
N LEU A 654 38.29 -7.58 -2.14
CA LEU A 654 37.07 -8.10 -2.74
C LEU A 654 35.83 -7.51 -2.07
N THR A 655 35.83 -7.38 -0.75
CA THR A 655 34.73 -6.74 -0.01
C THR A 655 34.59 -5.25 -0.39
N GLN A 656 35.72 -4.54 -0.57
CA GLN A 656 35.73 -3.17 -1.08
C GLN A 656 35.24 -3.09 -2.52
N ARG A 657 35.64 -4.03 -3.37
CA ARG A 657 35.21 -4.10 -4.78
C ARG A 657 33.70 -4.32 -4.87
N TYR A 658 33.14 -5.17 -4.02
CA TYR A 658 31.68 -5.30 -3.91
C TYR A 658 31.03 -3.98 -3.53
N ALA A 659 31.61 -3.21 -2.62
CA ALA A 659 31.06 -1.90 -2.28
C ALA A 659 31.04 -0.95 -3.49
N ASP A 660 32.18 -0.81 -4.18
CA ASP A 660 32.33 0.08 -5.34
C ASP A 660 31.38 -0.31 -6.50
N GLN A 661 31.45 -1.57 -6.95
CA GLN A 661 30.63 -2.05 -8.08
C GLN A 661 29.14 -2.12 -7.74
N GLY A 662 28.81 -2.49 -6.49
CA GLY A 662 27.42 -2.48 -6.02
C GLY A 662 26.81 -1.09 -6.07
N LEU A 663 27.55 -0.08 -5.62
CA LEU A 663 27.12 1.31 -5.66
C LEU A 663 26.99 1.82 -7.10
N ARG A 664 27.99 1.53 -7.95
CA ARG A 664 28.00 1.90 -9.37
C ARG A 664 26.75 1.43 -10.09
N TRP A 665 26.48 0.12 -10.09
CA TRP A 665 25.36 -0.45 -10.81
C TRP A 665 24.01 0.04 -10.29
N ALA A 666 23.92 0.26 -8.99
CA ALA A 666 22.70 0.78 -8.41
C ALA A 666 22.47 2.26 -8.78
N ILE A 667 23.52 3.10 -8.80
CA ILE A 667 23.44 4.48 -9.34
C ILE A 667 23.11 4.45 -10.83
N MET A 668 23.66 3.50 -11.59
CA MET A 668 23.36 3.38 -13.01
C MET A 668 21.87 3.13 -13.27
N ILE A 669 21.29 2.14 -12.60
CA ILE A 669 19.86 1.84 -12.73
C ILE A 669 19.00 2.96 -12.17
N MET A 670 19.44 3.61 -11.09
CA MET A 670 18.79 4.80 -10.54
C MET A 670 18.80 5.97 -11.54
N GLY A 671 19.92 6.24 -12.21
CA GLY A 671 20.03 7.30 -13.22
C GLY A 671 19.22 7.00 -14.47
N LEU A 672 19.28 5.75 -14.95
CA LEU A 672 18.52 5.25 -16.09
C LEU A 672 17.02 5.36 -15.84
N LEU A 673 16.50 4.64 -14.85
CA LEU A 673 15.07 4.60 -14.58
C LEU A 673 14.60 5.89 -13.91
N GLY A 674 15.34 6.44 -12.94
CA GLY A 674 14.96 7.69 -12.27
C GLY A 674 14.82 8.85 -13.25
N GLY A 675 15.76 9.02 -14.18
CA GLY A 675 15.65 10.05 -15.23
C GLY A 675 14.39 9.87 -16.08
N VAL A 676 14.07 8.63 -16.47
CA VAL A 676 12.86 8.32 -17.24
C VAL A 676 11.60 8.65 -16.42
N TYR A 677 11.53 8.18 -15.17
CA TYR A 677 10.39 8.42 -14.30
C TYR A 677 10.16 9.90 -14.00
N VAL A 678 11.22 10.70 -13.79
CA VAL A 678 11.08 12.15 -13.62
C VAL A 678 10.47 12.80 -14.87
N ALA A 679 10.90 12.37 -16.06
CA ALA A 679 10.40 12.93 -17.32
C ALA A 679 8.94 12.55 -17.62
N PHE A 680 8.54 11.29 -17.42
CA PHE A 680 7.19 10.83 -17.82
C PHE A 680 6.15 10.82 -16.70
N SER A 681 6.52 10.84 -15.40
CA SER A 681 5.53 10.78 -14.31
C SER A 681 4.45 11.88 -14.42
N PRO A 682 4.76 13.13 -14.80
CA PRO A 682 3.73 14.14 -15.07
C PRO A 682 2.78 13.78 -16.22
N VAL A 683 3.31 13.14 -17.27
CA VAL A 683 2.57 12.69 -18.44
C VAL A 683 1.66 11.51 -18.11
N LEU A 684 2.12 10.58 -17.27
CA LEU A 684 1.28 9.48 -16.78
C LEU A 684 0.11 10.03 -15.97
N ILE A 685 0.36 10.91 -14.99
CA ILE A 685 -0.69 11.46 -14.13
C ILE A 685 -1.67 12.32 -14.94
N GLY A 686 -1.17 13.28 -15.73
CA GLY A 686 -2.03 14.19 -16.50
C GLY A 686 -2.69 13.56 -17.72
N GLY A 687 -2.12 12.47 -18.26
CA GLY A 687 -2.62 11.81 -19.47
C GLY A 687 -3.52 10.60 -19.22
N LEU A 688 -3.28 9.82 -18.15
CA LEU A 688 -4.01 8.58 -17.86
C LEU A 688 -4.95 8.66 -16.66
N LEU A 689 -4.67 9.50 -15.66
CA LEU A 689 -5.44 9.50 -14.41
C LEU A 689 -6.54 10.57 -14.41
N PRO A 690 -7.63 10.36 -13.64
CA PRO A 690 -8.66 11.37 -13.43
C PRO A 690 -8.11 12.69 -12.85
N PRO A 691 -8.76 13.86 -13.13
CA PRO A 691 -8.27 15.19 -12.74
C PRO A 691 -7.90 15.34 -11.26
N GLN A 692 -8.63 14.69 -10.36
CA GLN A 692 -8.38 14.71 -8.91
C GLN A 692 -6.99 14.21 -8.47
N PHE A 693 -6.37 13.34 -9.28
CA PHE A 693 -5.00 12.86 -9.04
C PHE A 693 -3.93 13.87 -9.49
N GLY A 694 -4.31 14.93 -10.22
CA GLY A 694 -3.40 16.00 -10.64
C GLY A 694 -2.69 16.68 -9.47
N ARG A 695 -3.26 16.63 -8.26
CA ARG A 695 -2.63 17.11 -7.02
C ARG A 695 -1.28 16.44 -6.70
N ALA A 696 -1.09 15.19 -7.16
CA ALA A 696 0.18 14.50 -7.02
C ALA A 696 1.33 15.23 -7.71
N LEU A 697 1.06 15.96 -8.80
CA LEU A 697 2.07 16.74 -9.53
C LEU A 697 2.73 17.82 -8.65
N ALA A 698 1.98 18.39 -7.70
CA ALA A 698 2.48 19.45 -6.82
C ALA A 698 3.59 18.96 -5.85
N VAL A 699 3.61 17.67 -5.53
CA VAL A 699 4.55 17.06 -4.57
C VAL A 699 5.49 16.03 -5.20
N LEU A 700 5.29 15.72 -6.48
CA LEU A 700 6.05 14.68 -7.19
C LEU A 700 7.56 14.98 -7.22
N GLY A 701 7.95 16.24 -7.40
CA GLY A 701 9.35 16.65 -7.33
C GLY A 701 9.99 16.36 -5.96
N LEU A 702 9.25 16.59 -4.87
CA LEU A 702 9.70 16.28 -3.50
C LEU A 702 9.83 14.78 -3.29
N MET A 703 8.92 13.98 -3.85
CA MET A 703 9.03 12.52 -3.82
C MET A 703 10.29 12.04 -4.55
N HIS A 704 10.57 12.53 -5.76
CA HIS A 704 11.79 12.16 -6.47
C HIS A 704 13.06 12.53 -5.69
N LEU A 705 13.08 13.72 -5.07
CA LEU A 705 14.20 14.14 -4.22
C LEU A 705 14.40 13.20 -3.02
N PHE A 706 13.32 12.86 -2.29
CA PHE A 706 13.37 11.89 -1.21
C PHE A 706 13.97 10.56 -1.70
N ARG A 707 13.49 10.05 -2.84
CA ARG A 707 13.90 8.75 -3.37
C ARG A 707 15.35 8.70 -3.83
N LEU A 708 15.87 9.81 -4.36
CA LEU A 708 17.30 9.95 -4.66
C LEU A 708 18.15 9.86 -3.39
N SER A 709 17.67 10.40 -2.26
CA SER A 709 18.37 10.32 -0.97
C SER A 709 18.29 8.94 -0.31
N ASP A 710 17.15 8.23 -0.43
CA ASP A 710 16.90 6.93 0.21
C ASP A 710 17.88 5.85 -0.25
N PHE A 711 18.34 5.94 -1.50
CA PHE A 711 19.30 5.03 -2.09
C PHE A 711 20.60 4.91 -1.29
N ALA A 712 21.21 6.05 -0.93
CA ALA A 712 22.49 6.10 -0.24
C ALA A 712 22.43 5.52 1.18
N VAL A 713 21.21 5.31 1.71
CA VAL A 713 20.97 4.90 3.09
C VAL A 713 20.89 3.37 3.25
N ARG A 714 20.56 2.64 2.18
CA ARG A 714 20.29 1.19 2.24
C ARG A 714 21.51 0.30 2.04
N MET A 715 22.56 0.80 1.39
CA MET A 715 23.75 0.01 1.14
C MET A 715 24.50 -0.35 2.44
N PRO A 716 24.77 0.59 3.37
CA PRO A 716 25.46 0.25 4.62
C PRO A 716 24.75 -0.81 5.45
N ASP A 717 23.41 -0.84 5.40
CA ASP A 717 22.60 -1.83 6.10
C ASP A 717 22.99 -3.27 5.72
N GLN A 718 23.17 -3.53 4.43
CA GLN A 718 23.54 -4.86 3.94
C GLN A 718 24.97 -5.27 4.33
N PHE A 719 25.89 -4.30 4.45
CA PHE A 719 27.24 -4.55 4.96
C PHE A 719 27.23 -4.90 6.45
N PHE A 720 26.47 -4.19 7.27
CA PHE A 720 26.35 -4.53 8.69
C PHE A 720 25.70 -5.90 8.89
N LEU A 721 24.67 -6.23 8.10
CA LEU A 721 24.04 -7.56 8.14
C LEU A 721 25.02 -8.65 7.68
N GLY A 722 25.70 -8.47 6.55
CA GLY A 722 26.66 -9.42 5.99
C GLY A 722 27.89 -9.66 6.88
N ALA A 723 28.35 -8.62 7.58
CA ALA A 723 29.45 -8.69 8.55
C ALA A 723 29.00 -9.14 9.97
N GLY A 724 27.73 -9.51 10.16
CA GLY A 724 27.21 -10.00 11.44
C GLY A 724 27.00 -8.93 12.53
N ARG A 725 27.06 -7.64 12.19
CA ARG A 725 26.87 -6.49 13.09
C ARG A 725 25.40 -6.05 13.18
N THR A 726 24.50 -6.99 13.46
CA THR A 726 23.05 -6.75 13.44
C THR A 726 22.58 -5.70 14.47
N GLY A 727 23.30 -5.53 15.58
CA GLY A 727 22.99 -4.49 16.56
C GLY A 727 23.21 -3.07 16.03
N THR A 728 24.32 -2.85 15.30
CA THR A 728 24.65 -1.58 14.66
C THR A 728 23.63 -1.24 13.57
N TYR A 729 23.25 -2.24 12.77
CA TYR A 729 22.16 -2.12 11.80
C TYR A 729 20.86 -1.63 12.47
N SER A 730 20.38 -2.33 13.51
CA SER A 730 19.15 -1.97 14.20
C SER A 730 19.18 -0.55 14.78
N TRP A 731 20.33 -0.11 15.29
CA TRP A 731 20.50 1.25 15.82
C TRP A 731 20.43 2.32 14.72
N LEU A 732 21.13 2.13 13.60
CA LEU A 732 21.11 3.06 12.46
C LEU A 732 19.70 3.19 11.86
N VAL A 733 19.03 2.06 11.65
CA VAL A 733 17.64 2.03 11.19
C VAL A 733 16.71 2.72 12.21
N GLY A 734 16.99 2.57 13.51
CA GLY A 734 16.31 3.31 14.58
C GLY A 734 16.44 4.83 14.43
N ILE A 735 17.65 5.36 14.17
CA ILE A 735 17.88 6.80 13.95
C ILE A 735 17.03 7.32 12.80
N GLU A 736 17.04 6.62 11.66
CA GLU A 736 16.25 7.01 10.48
C GLU A 736 14.76 7.05 10.81
N HIS A 737 14.20 5.97 11.34
CA HIS A 737 12.74 5.86 11.44
C HIS A 737 12.14 6.58 12.64
N VAL A 738 12.84 6.67 13.77
CA VAL A 738 12.43 7.54 14.88
C VAL A 738 12.54 8.99 14.46
N GLY A 739 13.65 9.37 13.81
CA GLY A 739 13.83 10.69 13.22
C GLY A 739 12.74 11.01 12.21
N ARG A 740 12.37 10.04 11.35
CA ARG A 740 11.31 10.18 10.35
C ARG A 740 9.95 10.47 10.98
N ILE A 741 9.57 9.74 12.02
CA ILE A 741 8.30 9.97 12.73
C ILE A 741 8.29 11.38 13.35
N ALA A 742 9.34 11.74 14.07
CA ALA A 742 9.45 13.04 14.74
C ALA A 742 9.44 14.21 13.75
N LEU A 743 10.30 14.15 12.72
CA LEU A 743 10.40 15.19 11.70
C LEU A 743 9.13 15.28 10.85
N THR A 744 8.49 14.16 10.53
CA THR A 744 7.20 14.17 9.83
C THR A 744 6.14 14.88 10.66
N TYR A 745 6.02 14.57 11.95
CA TYR A 745 5.07 15.26 12.83
C TYR A 745 5.32 16.78 12.87
N ILE A 746 6.57 17.19 13.07
CA ILE A 746 6.97 18.61 13.15
C ILE A 746 6.70 19.33 11.81
N PHE A 747 7.16 18.77 10.70
CA PHE A 747 7.05 19.42 9.40
C PHE A 747 5.64 19.38 8.84
N VAL A 748 4.86 18.33 9.08
CA VAL A 748 3.45 18.30 8.68
C VAL A 748 2.65 19.37 9.43
N ALA A 749 2.90 19.54 10.73
CA ALA A 749 2.27 20.61 11.51
C ALA A 749 2.63 22.02 10.98
N ARG A 750 3.84 22.21 10.47
CA ARG A 750 4.33 23.54 10.02
C ARG A 750 4.05 23.86 8.55
N PHE A 751 4.17 22.87 7.68
CA PHE A 751 4.18 23.01 6.22
C PHE A 751 3.05 22.21 5.53
N GLY A 752 2.14 21.61 6.30
CA GLY A 752 1.05 20.81 5.77
C GLY A 752 1.56 19.53 5.11
N PHE A 753 0.87 19.10 4.05
CA PHE A 753 1.16 17.82 3.38
C PHE A 753 2.60 17.71 2.84
N SER A 754 3.18 18.80 2.32
CA SER A 754 4.58 18.83 1.84
C SER A 754 5.60 18.51 2.96
N GLY A 755 5.24 18.78 4.21
CA GLY A 755 6.05 18.48 5.38
C GLY A 755 6.41 17.00 5.53
N LEU A 756 5.54 16.10 5.04
CA LEU A 756 5.79 14.65 5.01
C LEU A 756 7.07 14.31 4.25
N PHE A 757 7.26 14.92 3.08
CA PHE A 757 8.39 14.67 2.20
C PHE A 757 9.70 15.20 2.79
N TYR A 758 9.65 16.36 3.46
CA TYR A 758 10.80 16.90 4.19
C TYR A 758 11.23 15.99 5.33
N GLY A 759 10.27 15.45 6.10
CA GLY A 759 10.57 14.53 7.20
C GLY A 759 11.23 13.24 6.72
N PHE A 760 10.75 12.67 5.62
CA PHE A 760 11.34 11.48 5.00
C PHE A 760 12.73 11.73 4.42
N THR A 761 12.92 12.84 3.71
CA THR A 761 14.21 13.19 3.08
C THR A 761 15.28 13.47 4.14
N LEU A 762 14.95 14.31 5.14
CA LEU A 762 15.93 14.71 6.16
C LEU A 762 16.31 13.57 7.10
N SER A 763 15.36 12.69 7.44
CA SER A 763 15.67 11.48 8.23
C SER A 763 16.56 10.49 7.48
N ALA A 764 16.33 10.28 6.19
CA ALA A 764 17.19 9.48 5.33
C ALA A 764 18.60 10.09 5.27
N ALA A 765 18.71 11.39 4.99
CA ALA A 765 19.98 12.10 4.94
C ALA A 765 20.75 12.02 6.28
N LEU A 766 20.06 12.17 7.42
CA LEU A 766 20.65 12.04 8.74
C LEU A 766 21.29 10.65 8.95
N LYS A 767 20.59 9.57 8.58
CA LYS A 767 21.18 8.23 8.66
C LYS A 767 22.36 8.07 7.71
N ALA A 768 22.28 8.57 6.47
CA ALA A 768 23.40 8.48 5.53
C ALA A 768 24.70 9.08 6.13
N VAL A 769 24.61 10.28 6.71
CA VAL A 769 25.75 10.98 7.33
C VAL A 769 26.42 10.14 8.43
N VAL A 770 25.65 9.34 9.17
CA VAL A 770 26.17 8.50 10.26
C VAL A 770 26.61 7.12 9.77
N ALA A 771 25.83 6.50 8.89
CA ALA A 771 26.02 5.10 8.49
C ALA A 771 27.29 4.89 7.66
N TRP A 772 27.62 5.81 6.76
CA TRP A 772 28.79 5.70 5.89
C TRP A 772 30.13 5.75 6.66
N PRO A 773 30.40 6.76 7.52
CA PRO A 773 31.60 6.77 8.36
C PRO A 773 31.67 5.57 9.31
N LEU A 774 30.52 5.15 9.85
CA LEU A 774 30.46 4.03 10.76
C LEU A 774 30.81 2.72 10.06
N MET A 775 30.30 2.50 8.84
CA MET A 775 30.65 1.35 8.01
C MET A 775 32.14 1.34 7.68
N ALA A 776 32.69 2.50 7.29
CA ALA A 776 34.11 2.66 6.99
C ALA A 776 35.01 2.27 8.18
N ARG A 777 34.57 2.60 9.41
CA ARG A 777 35.31 2.31 10.65
C ARG A 777 35.09 0.89 11.18
N MET A 778 33.90 0.32 11.00
CA MET A 778 33.50 -0.94 11.65
C MET A 778 33.58 -2.15 10.73
N VAL A 779 33.45 -1.98 9.42
CA VAL A 779 33.42 -3.09 8.46
C VAL A 779 34.63 -3.03 7.55
N VAL A 780 34.69 -2.04 6.66
CA VAL A 780 35.77 -1.93 5.67
C VAL A 780 35.96 -0.47 5.23
N PRO A 781 37.20 0.05 5.15
CA PRO A 781 37.43 1.38 4.60
C PRO A 781 37.02 1.41 3.12
N LEU A 782 36.39 2.51 2.71
CA LEU A 782 35.81 2.62 1.37
C LEU A 782 36.81 3.19 0.38
N VAL A 783 36.96 2.49 -0.74
CA VAL A 783 37.76 2.92 -1.89
C VAL A 783 36.81 2.91 -3.08
N PHE A 784 36.70 4.06 -3.75
CA PHE A 784 35.75 4.24 -4.85
C PHE A 784 36.45 4.64 -6.13
N SER A 785 36.02 4.01 -7.21
CA SER A 785 36.35 4.43 -8.57
C SER A 785 35.51 5.66 -8.93
N TRP A 786 35.88 6.85 -8.44
CA TRP A 786 35.03 8.06 -8.50
C TRP A 786 34.38 8.32 -9.87
N TRP A 787 35.14 8.15 -10.95
CA TRP A 787 34.62 8.31 -12.31
C TRP A 787 33.59 7.22 -12.67
N GLN A 788 33.95 5.95 -12.51
CA GLN A 788 33.11 4.82 -12.89
C GLN A 788 31.85 4.69 -12.01
N THR A 789 31.98 4.98 -10.72
CA THR A 789 30.94 4.75 -9.72
C THR A 789 29.96 5.90 -9.61
N PHE A 790 30.43 7.15 -9.71
CA PHE A 790 29.58 8.34 -9.55
C PHE A 790 29.44 9.15 -10.83
N VAL A 791 30.55 9.63 -11.40
CA VAL A 791 30.51 10.64 -12.46
C VAL A 791 29.85 10.10 -13.73
N ASN A 792 30.31 8.96 -14.26
CA ASN A 792 29.77 8.36 -15.48
C ASN A 792 28.27 8.04 -15.32
N PRO A 793 27.83 7.25 -14.30
CA PRO A 793 26.42 6.92 -14.13
C PRO A 793 25.48 8.12 -13.98
N ILE A 794 25.90 9.16 -13.22
CA ILE A 794 25.10 10.38 -12.98
C ILE A 794 24.99 11.21 -14.26
N LEU A 795 26.10 11.44 -14.97
CA LEU A 795 26.09 12.20 -16.22
C LEU A 795 25.30 11.47 -17.31
N ALA A 796 25.45 10.15 -17.43
CA ALA A 796 24.64 9.34 -18.33
C ALA A 796 23.14 9.43 -17.99
N GLY A 797 22.80 9.40 -16.69
CA GLY A 797 21.41 9.55 -16.22
C GLY A 797 20.83 10.91 -16.53
N PHE A 798 21.59 11.97 -16.31
CA PHE A 798 21.18 13.34 -16.63
C PHE A 798 21.00 13.54 -18.14
N ALA A 799 21.95 13.08 -18.96
CA ALA A 799 21.83 13.13 -20.41
C ALA A 799 20.63 12.34 -20.93
N ASN A 800 20.41 11.13 -20.40
CA ASN A 800 19.23 10.32 -20.70
C ASN A 800 17.93 11.05 -20.32
N TYR A 801 17.86 11.66 -19.13
CA TYR A 801 16.72 12.50 -18.71
C TYR A 801 16.46 13.64 -19.69
N LEU A 802 17.50 14.37 -20.12
CA LEU A 802 17.34 15.48 -21.06
C LEU A 802 16.78 15.00 -22.40
N ILE A 803 17.32 13.90 -22.95
CA ILE A 803 16.85 13.32 -24.21
C ILE A 803 15.39 12.88 -24.08
N VAL A 804 15.07 12.09 -23.05
CA VAL A 804 13.71 11.58 -22.81
C VAL A 804 12.74 12.74 -22.59
N SER A 805 13.09 13.75 -21.81
CA SER A 805 12.24 14.92 -21.56
C SER A 805 11.93 15.69 -22.85
N ARG A 806 12.91 15.82 -23.75
CA ARG A 806 12.69 16.44 -25.06
C ARG A 806 11.75 15.60 -25.92
N VAL A 807 11.97 14.29 -25.99
CA VAL A 807 11.09 13.35 -26.71
C VAL A 807 9.65 13.45 -26.18
N VAL A 808 9.48 13.44 -24.85
CA VAL A 808 8.17 13.60 -24.20
C VAL A 808 7.52 14.92 -24.59
N SER A 809 8.25 16.04 -24.53
CA SER A 809 7.71 17.37 -24.87
C SER A 809 7.28 17.50 -26.34
N TRP A 810 7.90 16.74 -27.25
CA TRP A 810 7.58 16.76 -28.67
C TRP A 810 6.42 15.84 -29.03
N LEU A 811 6.33 14.68 -28.36
CA LEU A 811 5.38 13.64 -28.74
C LEU A 811 4.08 13.69 -27.93
N TRP A 812 4.10 14.20 -26.69
CA TRP A 812 2.91 14.19 -25.85
C TRP A 812 1.93 15.31 -26.22
N ARG A 813 0.68 14.92 -26.53
CA ARG A 813 -0.38 15.83 -26.99
C ARG A 813 -1.22 16.44 -25.86
N GLY A 814 -0.90 16.12 -24.60
CA GLY A 814 -1.63 16.62 -23.44
C GLY A 814 -2.75 15.69 -22.93
N PRO A 815 -3.53 16.15 -21.93
CA PRO A 815 -4.62 15.38 -21.33
C PRO A 815 -5.69 14.94 -22.34
N GLY A 816 -6.26 13.75 -22.14
CA GLY A 816 -7.32 13.20 -23.00
C GLY A 816 -6.82 12.36 -24.18
N HIS A 817 -5.51 12.36 -24.48
CA HIS A 817 -4.91 11.53 -25.53
C HIS A 817 -4.30 10.23 -24.99
N VAL A 818 -5.13 9.35 -24.42
CA VAL A 818 -4.72 8.11 -23.72
C VAL A 818 -3.76 7.23 -24.54
N ALA A 819 -4.08 6.97 -25.81
CA ALA A 819 -3.23 6.15 -26.68
C ALA A 819 -1.85 6.79 -26.95
N ASN A 820 -1.81 8.12 -27.11
CA ASN A 820 -0.56 8.86 -27.26
C ASN A 820 0.27 8.82 -25.97
N THR A 821 -0.37 8.97 -24.80
CA THR A 821 0.31 8.83 -23.51
C THR A 821 0.92 7.45 -23.33
N TRP A 822 0.21 6.38 -23.69
CA TRP A 822 0.76 5.02 -23.65
C TRP A 822 1.95 4.82 -24.59
N MET A 823 1.84 5.30 -25.82
CA MET A 823 2.92 5.24 -26.79
C MET A 823 4.17 5.98 -26.28
N VAL A 824 4.00 7.20 -25.77
CA VAL A 824 5.11 7.98 -25.19
C VAL A 824 5.74 7.25 -24.02
N LEU A 825 4.93 6.69 -23.11
CA LEU A 825 5.42 5.94 -21.95
C LEU A 825 6.24 4.71 -22.36
N MET A 826 5.73 3.90 -23.30
CA MET A 826 6.45 2.69 -23.76
C MET A 826 7.73 3.04 -24.52
N LEU A 827 7.68 4.08 -25.35
CA LEU A 827 8.85 4.59 -26.05
C LEU A 827 9.92 5.07 -25.07
N CYS A 828 9.53 5.77 -24.00
CA CYS A 828 10.47 6.26 -22.99
C CYS A 828 11.09 5.10 -22.20
N LEU A 829 10.31 4.15 -21.72
CA LEU A 829 10.81 3.02 -20.91
C LEU A 829 11.73 2.09 -21.71
N VAL A 830 11.32 1.72 -22.92
CA VAL A 830 12.09 0.78 -23.76
C VAL A 830 13.24 1.50 -24.45
N GLY A 831 13.00 2.71 -24.96
CA GLY A 831 13.98 3.51 -25.69
C GLY A 831 15.11 4.05 -24.80
N SER A 832 14.85 4.32 -23.52
CA SER A 832 15.89 4.80 -22.60
C SER A 832 16.98 3.77 -22.34
N PHE A 833 16.65 2.47 -22.40
CA PHE A 833 17.60 1.40 -22.10
C PHE A 833 18.85 1.47 -23.00
N PRO A 834 18.75 1.35 -24.34
CA PRO A 834 19.92 1.46 -25.20
C PRO A 834 20.55 2.87 -25.16
N VAL A 835 19.75 3.94 -25.07
CA VAL A 835 20.27 5.32 -25.02
C VAL A 835 21.20 5.53 -23.83
N TYR A 836 20.78 5.11 -22.64
CA TYR A 836 21.58 5.25 -21.43
C TYR A 836 22.89 4.45 -21.50
N PHE A 837 22.82 3.18 -21.87
CA PHE A 837 24.02 2.33 -21.95
C PHE A 837 25.01 2.83 -23.00
N PHE A 838 24.52 3.38 -24.12
CA PHE A 838 25.37 4.02 -25.13
C PHE A 838 26.10 5.24 -24.57
N ILE A 839 25.37 6.15 -23.91
CA ILE A 839 25.95 7.36 -23.31
C ILE A 839 26.95 6.99 -22.20
N SER A 840 26.61 6.01 -21.37
CA SER A 840 27.53 5.52 -20.33
C SER A 840 28.82 4.95 -20.94
N GLY A 841 28.73 4.20 -22.04
CA GLY A 841 29.89 3.75 -22.81
C GLY A 841 30.72 4.91 -23.36
N LEU A 842 30.07 5.93 -23.94
CA LEU A 842 30.73 7.14 -24.43
C LEU A 842 31.47 7.92 -23.33
N LEU A 843 31.00 7.84 -22.09
CA LEU A 843 31.64 8.46 -20.93
C LEU A 843 32.83 7.64 -20.36
N GLY A 844 33.20 6.54 -21.02
CA GLY A 844 34.41 5.78 -20.75
C GLY A 844 34.18 4.64 -19.77
N TRP A 845 34.24 3.41 -20.28
CA TRP A 845 34.36 2.17 -19.51
C TRP A 845 35.75 1.60 -19.66
N ASP A 846 36.19 0.80 -18.70
CA ASP A 846 37.41 0.01 -18.85
C ASP A 846 37.14 -1.42 -19.37
N GLU A 847 38.17 -2.06 -19.89
CA GLU A 847 38.04 -3.42 -20.45
C GLU A 847 37.64 -4.46 -19.39
N SER A 848 38.11 -4.29 -18.15
CA SER A 848 37.84 -5.23 -17.05
C SER A 848 36.36 -5.25 -16.65
N GLU A 849 35.73 -4.09 -16.61
CA GLU A 849 34.32 -3.88 -16.29
C GLU A 849 33.43 -4.32 -17.45
N MET A 850 33.88 -4.09 -18.69
CA MET A 850 33.19 -4.61 -19.88
C MET A 850 33.16 -6.15 -19.88
N GLN A 851 34.26 -6.79 -19.49
CA GLN A 851 34.30 -8.24 -19.36
C GLN A 851 33.39 -8.74 -18.22
N GLU A 852 33.43 -8.11 -17.05
CA GLU A 852 32.56 -8.47 -15.91
C GLU A 852 31.06 -8.32 -16.26
N PHE A 853 30.70 -7.27 -17.01
CA PHE A 853 29.32 -7.10 -17.51
C PHE A 853 28.94 -8.22 -18.48
N ARG A 854 29.84 -8.61 -19.40
CA ARG A 854 29.61 -9.73 -20.31
C ARG A 854 29.39 -11.04 -19.56
N ASP A 855 30.27 -11.34 -18.61
CA ASP A 855 30.21 -12.55 -17.79
C ASP A 855 28.89 -12.62 -17.01
N ALA A 856 28.43 -11.49 -16.45
CA ALA A 856 27.15 -11.41 -15.78
C ALA A 856 25.96 -11.67 -16.73
N VAL A 857 25.97 -11.06 -17.92
CA VAL A 857 24.91 -11.23 -18.93
C VAL A 857 24.85 -12.68 -19.43
N ASP A 858 26.00 -13.35 -19.57
CA ASP A 858 26.05 -14.74 -20.04
C ASP A 858 25.40 -15.72 -19.05
N LEU A 859 25.33 -15.34 -17.77
CA LEU A 859 24.61 -16.09 -16.73
C LEU A 859 23.10 -15.84 -16.71
N VAL A 860 22.60 -14.81 -17.40
CA VAL A 860 21.16 -14.48 -17.43
C VAL A 860 20.38 -15.54 -18.22
N PRO A 861 19.23 -16.02 -17.71
CA PRO A 861 18.39 -16.98 -18.44
C PRO A 861 17.77 -16.41 -19.74
N SER A 862 17.57 -17.28 -20.73
CA SER A 862 16.76 -16.98 -21.93
C SER A 862 15.28 -16.80 -21.54
N PRO A 863 14.52 -15.89 -22.20
CA PRO A 863 14.89 -15.01 -23.32
C PRO A 863 15.57 -13.69 -22.92
N PHE A 864 15.63 -13.38 -21.61
CA PHE A 864 16.13 -12.09 -21.12
C PHE A 864 17.63 -11.87 -21.40
N ARG A 865 18.42 -12.94 -21.58
CA ARG A 865 19.80 -12.84 -22.07
C ARG A 865 19.94 -12.00 -23.34
N GLY A 866 18.98 -12.07 -24.26
CA GLY A 866 19.00 -11.27 -25.48
C GLY A 866 18.97 -9.77 -25.21
N LEU A 867 18.15 -9.33 -24.25
CA LEU A 867 18.06 -7.93 -23.84
C LEU A 867 19.30 -7.49 -23.04
N GLY A 868 19.82 -8.34 -22.16
CA GLY A 868 21.09 -8.07 -21.49
C GLY A 868 22.24 -7.90 -22.48
N MET A 869 22.29 -8.74 -23.52
CA MET A 869 23.31 -8.68 -24.56
C MET A 869 23.15 -7.44 -25.45
N LEU A 870 21.93 -6.96 -25.67
CA LEU A 870 21.70 -5.66 -26.30
C LEU A 870 22.35 -4.55 -25.47
N GLY A 871 22.11 -4.52 -24.16
CA GLY A 871 22.74 -3.56 -23.25
C GLY A 871 24.25 -3.58 -23.37
N TYR A 872 24.87 -4.76 -23.24
CA TYR A 872 26.31 -4.95 -23.40
C TYR A 872 26.85 -4.45 -24.75
N ARG A 873 26.22 -4.84 -25.87
CA ARG A 873 26.67 -4.44 -27.22
C ARG A 873 26.58 -2.94 -27.44
N VAL A 874 25.55 -2.31 -26.89
CA VAL A 874 25.35 -0.86 -27.02
C VAL A 874 26.36 -0.10 -26.15
N THR A 875 26.65 -0.58 -24.93
CA THR A 875 27.75 -0.05 -24.13
C THR A 875 29.07 -0.20 -24.86
N LEU A 876 29.38 -1.39 -25.41
CA LEU A 876 30.61 -1.65 -26.17
C LEU A 876 30.77 -0.72 -27.36
N LEU A 877 29.68 -0.44 -28.08
CA LEU A 877 29.69 0.54 -29.17
C LEU A 877 30.04 1.94 -28.66
N GLY A 878 29.42 2.39 -27.57
CA GLY A 878 29.74 3.67 -26.94
C GLY A 878 31.20 3.73 -26.49
N THR A 879 31.70 2.67 -25.84
CA THR A 879 33.08 2.56 -25.37
C THR A 879 34.08 2.64 -26.51
N ARG A 880 33.84 1.95 -27.64
CA ARG A 880 34.70 2.00 -28.82
C ARG A 880 34.79 3.38 -29.47
N LEU A 881 33.73 4.18 -29.33
CA LEU A 881 33.69 5.57 -29.83
C LEU A 881 34.21 6.57 -28.79
N SER A 882 34.42 6.15 -27.55
CA SER A 882 34.76 7.03 -26.45
C SER A 882 36.25 7.41 -26.48
N PRO A 883 36.59 8.72 -26.43
CA PRO A 883 37.97 9.14 -26.16
C PRO A 883 38.39 8.93 -24.70
N LEU A 884 37.45 8.55 -23.82
CA LEU A 884 37.63 8.33 -22.38
C LEU A 884 37.77 6.84 -22.02
N HIS A 885 37.70 5.93 -23.00
CA HIS A 885 37.94 4.50 -22.79
C HIS A 885 39.32 4.27 -22.15
N ASP A 886 39.37 3.44 -21.10
CA ASP A 886 40.54 3.12 -20.28
C ASP A 886 41.28 4.33 -19.64
N ARG A 887 40.75 5.56 -19.72
CA ARG A 887 41.38 6.74 -19.09
C ARG A 887 41.14 6.82 -17.59
N PHE A 888 40.08 6.19 -17.10
CA PHE A 888 39.71 6.15 -15.69
C PHE A 888 39.50 4.70 -15.26
N PRO A 889 40.59 3.93 -15.06
CA PRO A 889 40.50 2.52 -14.70
C PRO A 889 39.85 2.34 -13.33
N ALA A 890 39.08 1.27 -13.17
CA ALA A 890 38.53 0.85 -11.89
C ALA A 890 39.64 0.62 -10.87
N GLN A 891 39.44 1.13 -9.66
CA GLN A 891 40.28 0.83 -8.51
C GLN A 891 39.97 -0.60 -8.03
N LEU A 892 40.88 -1.20 -7.26
CA LEU A 892 40.71 -2.54 -6.64
C LEU A 892 40.81 -3.73 -7.62
N ALA A 893 41.78 -3.70 -8.54
CA ALA A 893 42.17 -4.88 -9.33
C ALA A 893 42.56 -6.08 -8.42
N GLU A 894 43.14 -5.81 -7.25
CA GLU A 894 43.46 -6.80 -6.21
C GLU A 894 42.24 -7.61 -5.76
N GLY A 895 41.03 -7.04 -5.82
CA GLY A 895 39.80 -7.77 -5.48
C GLY A 895 39.50 -8.92 -6.47
N ILE A 896 39.90 -8.81 -7.74
CA ILE A 896 39.77 -9.90 -8.72
C ILE A 896 40.75 -11.04 -8.35
N THR A 897 41.95 -10.69 -7.91
CA THR A 897 42.94 -11.64 -7.41
C THR A 897 42.41 -12.39 -6.19
N GLU A 898 41.89 -11.68 -5.19
CA GLU A 898 41.27 -12.30 -4.00
C GLU A 898 40.08 -13.20 -4.36
N ALA A 899 39.25 -12.81 -5.34
CA ALA A 899 38.15 -13.64 -5.82
C ALA A 899 38.64 -14.95 -6.47
N THR A 900 39.75 -14.89 -7.20
CA THR A 900 40.40 -16.06 -7.81
C THR A 900 40.95 -16.99 -6.73
N THR A 901 41.64 -16.44 -5.72
CA THR A 901 42.13 -17.18 -4.55
C THR A 901 41.00 -17.87 -3.79
N LEU A 902 39.89 -17.17 -3.55
CA LEU A 902 38.77 -17.77 -2.84
C LEU A 902 38.08 -18.85 -3.69
N THR A 903 38.07 -18.69 -5.02
CA THR A 903 37.55 -19.70 -5.96
C THR A 903 38.40 -20.97 -5.93
N SER A 904 39.73 -20.86 -5.90
CA SER A 904 40.61 -22.03 -5.82
C SER A 904 40.44 -22.75 -4.48
N LEU A 905 40.36 -22.02 -3.36
CA LEU A 905 40.08 -22.62 -2.04
C LEU A 905 38.75 -23.37 -2.01
N LYS A 906 37.72 -22.85 -2.67
CA LYS A 906 36.42 -23.53 -2.80
C LYS A 906 36.52 -24.80 -3.66
N ALA A 907 37.35 -24.78 -4.70
CA ALA A 907 37.57 -25.94 -5.57
C ALA A 907 38.33 -27.07 -4.86
N GLU A 908 39.22 -26.75 -3.91
CA GLU A 908 39.98 -27.73 -3.12
C GLU A 908 39.14 -28.45 -2.04
N LEU A 909 38.02 -27.86 -1.62
CA LEU A 909 37.11 -28.41 -0.60
C LEU A 909 36.00 -29.31 -1.17
N ASN A 910 35.79 -29.29 -2.49
CA ASN A 910 34.81 -30.11 -3.22
C ASN A 910 35.49 -31.26 -3.95
#